data_AF-A0A176Z1J5-F1
#
_entry.id   AF-A0A176Z1J5-F1
#
_cell.length_a   1.000
_cell.length_b   1.000
_cell.length_c   1.000
_cell.angle_alpha   90.00
_cell.angle_beta   90.00
_cell.angle_gamma   90.00
#
_symmetry.space_group_name_H-M   'P 1'
#
loop_
_entity.id
_entity.type
_entity.pdbx_description
1 polymer ?
#
loop_
_entity_poly.entity_id
_entity_poly.type
_entity_poly.pdbx_seq_one_letter_code
_entity_poly.pdbx_strand_id
1 'polypeptide(L)'
;MDQYERAFRDNDVDPETLPSLTADDLRELGVTSLGHRKKLLSAIATLSPKTDRDVSGDRAPPLPEVSASPAAMKTGRAERRHLTVMFADLVGSTALSVRLDPEDMREILATYHQTVAASVARFEGYIARFMGDGVLVYFGWPQAHEDAAERAVRAGLAIVAAVERLEQPGGALSARVGIATGLVVVGDFIVEGATKEEDVVGVTPNLAARLEQLAEPGAVVISESTRHLLGSWFTITDLGPQHIRGFEAPIPAFRVLGETAAEGRFEALRRADVGALIGREHELALLLDRWELAKSGEGQVVLLSGEAGIGKSRIVLALRERLRNEPRFRIGYYCSPHHVNSTLWPVVAQLQRAAGHLREDAPLLKLEKLERLLGQAGEFGEDAAPLLAELIGLPLEGGSAAPGGTPQEKKARLFGILLAQMERLARRLPMLVVLEDAHWLDPTSAEWFERVVDRIRVLPILLVATLRPDVPTPWTNFPHVTLLSLNRLGRPASRSLIQMAAGERSLPPIVIEAILSRTEGVPLFVEELTKAVIESAIWKTTAGHGDLELAGPLPPLAIPATLQDSLMVRLDRLAPARDVAQIAACIGREFDEDVVRTVAGCPEPQLAAALVQLCWAGLIQRRGTPPHHVYSFKHALVRDAAYATLLKSSRQQLHARIAQAIERLRPEIAMAQPEIVAHHLIEAGLPDQAATYLLAAGRLAKARHAVTEAVSQLETCLRLRAGPQRDAAPPTRRIERECLLMLGDLAGVDDDLDRANTYYERAVALGETDADRDRARNCIHRASYAVRDGARLVFYEHGSGEPAIVFINPVVYGLATFEPILEQLCQEFRVITVDCRGAGRSDPLVRPYSILQHMEDLRAIIQEAAAAPIVGVGVSRGSNLLIQLAHKHRELVGKIMTVGTPLIGADGRPVLNPDYMALREDAYRRGGAVEELVRLHTRYVFSEPDTDELRRMACERVCRLPIETILSFFDPDPGMDIAPLLESIAVPTLVAHGREDQLVTCAASEFIASRISGAQLYMFDGKGHNPMFSATDEFCEVLRNFIRTGRAERTFRGSRAA
;
A
#
# COMPACT_ATOMS: atom_id res chain seq x y z
N MET A 1 -38.94 -28.18 44.16
CA MET A 1 -39.80 -26.97 44.10
C MET A 1 -41.17 -27.27 44.75
N ASP A 2 -41.20 -28.29 45.61
CA ASP A 2 -42.39 -29.06 45.97
C ASP A 2 -43.32 -28.26 46.90
N GLN A 3 -42.74 -27.26 47.58
CA GLN A 3 -43.47 -26.28 48.40
C GLN A 3 -44.52 -25.45 47.63
N TYR A 4 -44.46 -25.39 46.29
CA TYR A 4 -45.41 -24.65 45.45
C TYR A 4 -46.45 -25.55 44.77
N GLU A 5 -46.31 -26.88 44.87
CA GLU A 5 -47.19 -27.84 44.19
C GLU A 5 -48.65 -27.67 44.62
N ARG A 6 -48.88 -27.47 45.92
CA ARG A 6 -50.22 -27.21 46.45
C ARG A 6 -50.82 -25.91 45.92
N ALA A 7 -50.01 -24.85 45.77
CA ALA A 7 -50.50 -23.57 45.25
C ALA A 7 -50.90 -23.66 43.77
N PHE A 8 -50.17 -24.44 42.96
CA PHE A 8 -50.53 -24.67 41.56
C PHE A 8 -51.79 -25.55 41.45
N ARG A 9 -51.90 -26.60 42.27
CA ARG A 9 -53.08 -27.47 42.31
C ARG A 9 -54.34 -26.74 42.80
N ASP A 10 -54.23 -25.97 43.89
CA ASP A 10 -55.37 -25.27 44.49
C ASP A 10 -55.88 -24.10 43.62
N ASN A 11 -55.12 -23.71 42.58
CA ASN A 11 -55.50 -22.69 41.59
C ASN A 11 -55.66 -23.27 40.17
N ASP A 12 -55.92 -24.59 40.07
CA ASP A 12 -56.22 -25.29 38.81
C ASP A 12 -55.20 -25.07 37.68
N VAL A 13 -53.92 -24.87 38.01
CA VAL A 13 -52.85 -24.76 37.02
C VAL A 13 -52.52 -26.15 36.48
N ASP A 14 -53.05 -26.45 35.31
CA ASP A 14 -52.89 -27.73 34.59
C ASP A 14 -51.76 -27.66 33.54
N PRO A 15 -51.36 -28.79 32.93
CA PRO A 15 -50.28 -28.79 31.92
C PRO A 15 -50.54 -27.93 30.68
N GLU A 16 -51.79 -27.56 30.38
CA GLU A 16 -52.14 -26.71 29.24
C GLU A 16 -52.01 -25.22 29.57
N THR A 17 -52.33 -24.82 30.80
CA THR A 17 -52.20 -23.45 31.30
C THR A 17 -50.80 -23.14 31.82
N LEU A 18 -50.05 -24.15 32.28
CA LEU A 18 -48.69 -24.02 32.79
C LEU A 18 -47.74 -23.22 31.87
N PRO A 19 -47.70 -23.43 30.53
CA PRO A 19 -46.84 -22.70 29.60
C PRO A 19 -47.16 -21.20 29.46
N SER A 20 -48.36 -20.78 29.86
CA SER A 20 -48.85 -19.41 29.71
C SER A 20 -48.62 -18.53 30.94
N LEU A 21 -48.17 -19.11 32.07
CA LEU A 21 -47.94 -18.38 33.31
C LEU A 21 -46.83 -17.34 33.17
N THR A 22 -47.08 -16.14 33.70
CA THR A 22 -46.12 -15.05 33.77
C THR A 22 -45.50 -14.91 35.16
N ALA A 23 -44.49 -14.04 35.29
CA ALA A 23 -43.86 -13.76 36.57
C ALA A 23 -44.81 -13.08 37.59
N ASP A 24 -45.85 -12.40 37.13
CA ASP A 24 -46.84 -11.78 37.99
C ASP A 24 -47.91 -12.80 38.42
N ASP A 25 -48.34 -13.70 37.54
CA ASP A 25 -49.23 -14.82 37.91
C ASP A 25 -48.59 -15.71 38.98
N LEU A 26 -47.31 -16.03 38.83
CA LEU A 26 -46.57 -16.79 39.85
C LEU A 26 -46.48 -16.04 41.18
N ARG A 27 -46.47 -14.70 41.16
CA ARG A 27 -46.46 -13.90 42.40
C ARG A 27 -47.83 -13.95 43.07
N GLU A 28 -48.92 -13.91 42.29
CA GLU A 28 -50.29 -14.07 42.80
C GLU A 28 -50.54 -15.47 43.36
N LEU A 29 -49.96 -16.51 42.75
CA LEU A 29 -49.93 -17.89 43.26
C LEU A 29 -49.05 -18.08 44.51
N GLY A 30 -48.50 -17.00 45.08
CA GLY A 30 -47.72 -17.04 46.33
C GLY A 30 -46.23 -17.30 46.17
N VAL A 31 -45.69 -17.32 44.94
CA VAL A 31 -44.24 -17.44 44.68
C VAL A 31 -43.58 -16.06 44.79
N THR A 32 -43.40 -15.57 46.03
CA THR A 32 -42.86 -14.22 46.29
C THR A 32 -41.38 -14.07 45.91
N SER A 33 -40.59 -15.13 46.00
CA SER A 33 -39.16 -15.15 45.64
C SER A 33 -38.94 -14.96 44.13
N LEU A 34 -38.26 -13.87 43.75
CA LEU A 34 -37.89 -13.56 42.36
C LEU A 34 -37.06 -14.69 41.72
N GLY A 35 -36.14 -15.29 42.49
CA GLY A 35 -35.30 -16.39 42.01
C GLY A 35 -36.09 -17.65 41.71
N HIS A 36 -37.13 -17.95 42.51
CA HIS A 36 -37.98 -19.11 42.26
C HIS A 36 -38.89 -18.90 41.05
N ARG A 37 -39.43 -17.69 40.87
CA ARG A 37 -40.21 -17.34 39.67
C ARG A 37 -39.41 -17.49 38.39
N LYS A 38 -38.17 -16.99 38.35
CA LYS A 38 -37.29 -17.17 37.17
C LYS A 38 -36.98 -18.64 36.89
N LYS A 39 -36.76 -19.45 37.92
CA LYS A 39 -36.51 -20.90 37.78
C LYS A 39 -37.74 -21.66 37.28
N LEU A 40 -38.94 -21.35 37.80
CA LEU A 40 -40.19 -21.96 37.35
C LEU A 40 -40.49 -21.60 35.89
N LEU A 41 -40.41 -20.32 35.51
CA LEU A 41 -40.63 -19.89 34.11
C LEU A 41 -39.63 -20.53 33.13
N SER A 42 -38.37 -20.65 33.54
CA SER A 42 -37.36 -21.34 32.72
C SER A 42 -37.64 -22.84 32.56
N ALA A 43 -38.16 -23.51 33.60
CA ALA A 43 -38.51 -24.92 33.56
C ALA A 43 -39.79 -25.17 32.75
N ILE A 44 -40.76 -24.27 32.86
CA ILE A 44 -42.00 -24.27 32.07
C ILE A 44 -41.69 -24.13 30.57
N ALA A 45 -40.76 -23.23 30.20
CA ALA A 45 -40.33 -23.06 28.82
C ALA A 45 -39.67 -24.32 28.22
N THR A 46 -39.15 -25.23 29.05
CA THR A 46 -38.58 -26.52 28.59
C THR A 46 -39.61 -27.65 28.43
N LEU A 47 -40.86 -27.45 28.88
CA LEU A 47 -41.91 -28.49 28.88
C LEU A 47 -42.87 -28.44 27.67
N SER A 48 -42.75 -27.46 26.76
CA SER A 48 -43.59 -27.40 25.56
C SER A 48 -43.29 -28.58 24.59
N PRO A 49 -44.29 -29.40 24.19
CA PRO A 49 -44.06 -30.60 23.38
C PRO A 49 -43.69 -30.30 21.92
N LYS A 50 -42.70 -31.05 21.42
CA LYS A 50 -42.47 -31.31 19.98
C LYS A 50 -43.59 -32.23 19.48
N THR A 51 -44.25 -31.88 18.37
CA THR A 51 -45.21 -32.77 17.69
C THR A 51 -44.51 -33.51 16.56
N ASP A 52 -44.53 -34.85 16.65
CA ASP A 52 -43.95 -35.80 15.70
C ASP A 52 -44.96 -36.36 14.66
N ARG A 53 -44.40 -36.61 13.49
CA ARG A 53 -44.68 -37.47 12.30
C ARG A 53 -45.74 -38.60 12.34
N ASP A 54 -46.26 -38.96 11.14
CA ASP A 54 -46.29 -40.36 10.60
C ASP A 54 -46.54 -40.38 9.06
N VAL A 55 -45.65 -40.99 8.21
CA VAL A 55 -45.59 -42.37 7.62
C VAL A 55 -46.56 -42.53 6.40
N SER A 56 -46.23 -42.91 5.15
CA SER A 56 -45.30 -43.91 4.55
C SER A 56 -45.20 -43.80 2.99
N GLY A 57 -44.03 -44.13 2.42
CA GLY A 57 -43.77 -44.71 1.07
C GLY A 57 -43.98 -43.79 -0.16
N ASP A 58 -43.06 -43.59 -1.10
CA ASP A 58 -41.96 -44.41 -1.62
C ASP A 58 -41.03 -43.53 -2.50
N ARG A 59 -39.76 -43.94 -2.63
CA ARG A 59 -38.66 -43.45 -3.50
C ARG A 59 -37.86 -42.17 -3.18
N ALA A 60 -36.53 -42.33 -3.25
CA ALA A 60 -35.46 -41.33 -3.29
C ALA A 60 -34.52 -41.62 -4.49
N PRO A 61 -33.60 -40.72 -4.91
CA PRO A 61 -33.63 -39.25 -4.99
C PRO A 61 -33.27 -38.75 -6.44
N PRO A 62 -33.35 -37.44 -6.77
CA PRO A 62 -32.22 -36.53 -6.50
C PRO A 62 -32.61 -35.09 -6.04
N LEU A 63 -31.71 -34.50 -5.24
CA LEU A 63 -31.40 -33.06 -5.00
C LEU A 63 -32.55 -32.03 -4.91
N PRO A 64 -32.72 -31.28 -3.77
CA PRO A 64 -33.59 -30.11 -3.75
C PRO A 64 -32.82 -28.81 -4.05
N GLU A 65 -33.31 -28.12 -5.06
CA GLU A 65 -33.11 -26.69 -5.31
C GLU A 65 -33.68 -25.85 -4.15
N VAL A 66 -32.99 -24.73 -3.93
CA VAL A 66 -33.29 -23.71 -2.94
C VAL A 66 -34.53 -22.93 -3.38
N SER A 67 -35.64 -23.11 -2.66
CA SER A 67 -36.74 -22.13 -2.63
C SER A 67 -37.10 -21.82 -1.18
N ALA A 68 -36.43 -20.81 -0.63
CA ALA A 68 -36.82 -20.19 0.62
C ALA A 68 -38.01 -19.26 0.35
N SER A 69 -39.20 -19.68 0.75
CA SER A 69 -40.37 -18.79 0.87
C SER A 69 -40.31 -18.08 2.24
N PRO A 70 -40.35 -16.74 2.29
CA PRO A 70 -40.35 -15.99 3.55
C PRO A 70 -41.79 -15.84 4.06
N ALA A 71 -42.17 -16.57 5.10
CA ALA A 71 -43.46 -16.40 5.76
C ALA A 71 -43.29 -16.11 7.26
N ALA A 72 -43.27 -14.82 7.59
CA ALA A 72 -43.87 -14.25 8.80
C ALA A 72 -44.08 -12.74 8.61
N MET A 73 -45.00 -12.37 7.71
CA MET A 73 -45.48 -10.99 7.59
C MET A 73 -46.25 -10.63 8.87
N LYS A 74 -45.73 -9.65 9.64
CA LYS A 74 -46.54 -8.90 10.58
C LYS A 74 -47.59 -8.14 9.77
N THR A 75 -48.87 -8.30 10.12
CA THR A 75 -49.99 -7.50 9.59
C THR A 75 -49.68 -6.00 9.75
N GLY A 76 -49.38 -5.32 8.65
CA GLY A 76 -48.89 -3.94 8.62
C GLY A 76 -50.02 -2.94 8.79
N ARG A 77 -49.96 -2.14 9.86
CA ARG A 77 -50.72 -0.88 9.94
C ARG A 77 -50.09 0.11 8.96
N ALA A 78 -50.89 0.96 8.32
CA ALA A 78 -50.36 2.01 7.45
C ALA A 78 -49.41 2.94 8.22
N GLU A 79 -48.18 3.13 7.73
CA GLU A 79 -47.12 3.90 8.39
C GLU A 79 -46.60 5.04 7.50
N ARG A 80 -46.35 6.22 8.09
CA ARG A 80 -45.67 7.34 7.42
C ARG A 80 -44.17 7.11 7.44
N ARG A 81 -43.53 7.07 6.28
CA ARG A 81 -42.07 6.86 6.14
C ARG A 81 -41.49 7.77 5.06
N HIS A 82 -40.23 8.17 5.24
CA HIS A 82 -39.45 8.77 4.16
C HIS A 82 -38.92 7.65 3.26
N LEU A 83 -39.26 7.71 1.97
CA LEU A 83 -38.92 6.67 1.01
C LEU A 83 -38.35 7.29 -0.26
N THR A 84 -37.34 6.65 -0.84
CA THR A 84 -36.84 7.00 -2.16
C THR A 84 -37.47 6.08 -3.19
N VAL A 85 -38.21 6.67 -4.14
CA VAL A 85 -38.90 5.98 -5.22
C VAL A 85 -38.13 6.17 -6.52
N MET A 86 -37.89 5.07 -7.24
CA MET A 86 -37.28 5.05 -8.56
C MET A 86 -38.26 4.44 -9.57
N PHE A 87 -38.40 5.11 -10.72
CA PHE A 87 -39.01 4.56 -11.93
C PHE A 87 -37.95 4.39 -13.01
N ALA A 88 -37.90 3.22 -13.64
CA ALA A 88 -37.05 2.93 -14.79
C ALA A 88 -37.91 2.44 -15.95
N ASP A 89 -37.69 2.97 -17.15
CA ASP A 89 -38.48 2.67 -18.35
C ASP A 89 -37.59 2.37 -19.55
N LEU A 90 -38.04 1.48 -20.44
CA LEU A 90 -37.35 1.15 -21.68
C LEU A 90 -37.75 2.11 -22.80
N VAL A 91 -36.78 2.86 -23.32
CA VAL A 91 -37.02 3.87 -24.36
C VAL A 91 -37.43 3.22 -25.67
N GLY A 92 -38.53 3.70 -26.25
CA GLY A 92 -38.97 3.28 -27.59
C GLY A 92 -39.60 1.89 -27.65
N SER A 93 -39.96 1.30 -26.50
CA SER A 93 -40.65 0.02 -26.35
C SER A 93 -41.88 -0.12 -27.27
N THR A 94 -42.71 0.92 -27.40
CA THR A 94 -43.92 0.91 -28.25
C THR A 94 -43.58 0.88 -29.74
N ALA A 95 -42.47 1.53 -30.14
CA ALA A 95 -41.99 1.47 -31.52
C ALA A 95 -41.33 0.11 -31.83
N LEU A 96 -40.75 -0.55 -30.82
CA LEU A 96 -40.23 -1.91 -30.93
C LEU A 96 -41.38 -2.94 -31.03
N SER A 97 -42.43 -2.81 -30.22
CA SER A 97 -43.59 -3.72 -30.25
C SER A 97 -44.42 -3.66 -31.54
N VAL A 98 -44.28 -2.60 -32.34
CA VAL A 98 -44.89 -2.48 -33.68
C VAL A 98 -44.03 -3.12 -34.77
N ARG A 99 -42.71 -3.23 -34.55
CA ARG A 99 -41.73 -3.72 -35.54
C ARG A 99 -41.32 -5.18 -35.33
N LEU A 100 -41.41 -5.67 -34.10
CA LEU A 100 -41.02 -7.01 -33.69
C LEU A 100 -42.23 -7.91 -33.46
N ASP A 101 -42.05 -9.22 -33.62
CA ASP A 101 -43.08 -10.20 -33.26
C ASP A 101 -43.34 -10.16 -31.74
N PRO A 102 -44.59 -10.39 -31.27
CA PRO A 102 -44.89 -10.44 -29.85
C PRO A 102 -44.02 -11.42 -29.03
N GLU A 103 -43.53 -12.52 -29.62
CA GLU A 103 -42.61 -13.45 -28.95
C GLU A 103 -41.22 -12.83 -28.74
N ASP A 104 -40.66 -12.18 -29.76
CA ASP A 104 -39.36 -11.47 -29.69
C ASP A 104 -39.44 -10.30 -28.68
N MET A 105 -40.56 -9.56 -28.68
CA MET A 105 -40.78 -8.46 -27.74
C MET A 105 -40.85 -8.96 -26.29
N ARG A 106 -41.43 -10.15 -26.06
CA ARG A 106 -41.49 -10.76 -24.73
C ARG A 106 -40.10 -11.17 -24.24
N GLU A 107 -39.23 -11.67 -25.12
CA GLU A 107 -37.86 -12.04 -24.77
C GLU A 107 -36.99 -10.82 -24.44
N ILE A 108 -37.14 -9.72 -25.20
CA ILE A 108 -36.49 -8.45 -24.93
C ILE A 108 -36.92 -7.89 -23.56
N LEU A 109 -38.23 -7.89 -23.27
CA LEU A 109 -38.74 -7.42 -21.97
C LEU A 109 -38.24 -8.28 -20.81
N ALA A 110 -38.20 -9.61 -20.97
CA ALA A 110 -37.67 -10.51 -19.96
C ALA A 110 -36.17 -10.24 -19.66
N THR A 111 -35.37 -10.04 -20.71
CA THR A 111 -33.93 -9.72 -20.59
C THR A 111 -33.71 -8.36 -19.91
N TYR A 112 -34.52 -7.36 -20.29
CA TYR A 112 -34.53 -6.05 -19.65
C TYR A 112 -34.91 -6.16 -18.16
N HIS A 113 -36.00 -6.84 -17.82
CA HIS A 113 -36.43 -7.04 -16.43
C HIS A 113 -35.38 -7.75 -15.58
N GLN A 114 -34.72 -8.78 -16.13
CA GLN A 114 -33.64 -9.48 -15.42
C GLN A 114 -32.43 -8.58 -15.18
N THR A 115 -32.07 -7.75 -16.15
CA THR A 115 -30.96 -6.79 -16.05
C THR A 115 -31.25 -5.70 -15.01
N VAL A 116 -32.48 -5.17 -15.01
CA VAL A 116 -32.94 -4.21 -13.99
C VAL A 116 -32.96 -4.88 -12.62
N ALA A 117 -33.50 -6.09 -12.50
CA ALA A 117 -33.60 -6.80 -11.23
C ALA A 117 -32.24 -7.10 -10.60
N ALA A 118 -31.27 -7.54 -11.40
CA ALA A 118 -29.89 -7.75 -10.95
C ALA A 118 -29.24 -6.44 -10.46
N SER A 119 -29.47 -5.34 -11.19
CA SER A 119 -28.96 -4.01 -10.82
C SER A 119 -29.60 -3.48 -9.54
N VAL A 120 -30.91 -3.64 -9.38
CA VAL A 120 -31.66 -3.22 -8.19
C VAL A 120 -31.27 -4.04 -6.96
N ALA A 121 -31.20 -5.37 -7.09
CA ALA A 121 -30.82 -6.26 -6.01
C ALA A 121 -29.41 -5.98 -5.49
N ARG A 122 -28.46 -5.65 -6.39
CA ARG A 122 -27.08 -5.27 -6.03
C ARG A 122 -27.01 -4.08 -5.06
N PHE A 123 -27.96 -3.15 -5.12
CA PHE A 123 -28.01 -1.97 -4.26
C PHE A 123 -29.07 -2.08 -3.15
N GLU A 124 -29.58 -3.28 -2.89
CA GLU A 124 -30.62 -3.58 -1.89
C GLU A 124 -31.92 -2.78 -2.12
N GLY A 125 -32.29 -2.54 -3.37
CA GLY A 125 -33.59 -1.97 -3.71
C GLY A 125 -34.70 -3.04 -3.73
N TYR A 126 -35.91 -2.65 -3.37
CA TYR A 126 -37.09 -3.50 -3.41
C TYR A 126 -37.91 -3.21 -4.67
N ILE A 127 -38.05 -4.20 -5.57
CA ILE A 127 -38.90 -4.04 -6.76
C ILE A 127 -40.35 -4.17 -6.32
N ALA A 128 -41.07 -3.05 -6.39
CA ALA A 128 -42.47 -3.01 -6.00
C ALA A 128 -43.37 -3.61 -7.09
N ARG A 129 -43.08 -3.28 -8.36
CA ARG A 129 -43.94 -3.69 -9.49
C ARG A 129 -43.22 -3.63 -10.83
N PHE A 130 -43.55 -4.58 -11.71
CA PHE A 130 -43.29 -4.51 -13.16
C PHE A 130 -44.56 -4.03 -13.89
N MET A 131 -44.41 -3.07 -14.79
CA MET A 131 -45.49 -2.38 -15.50
C MET A 131 -45.22 -2.40 -17.01
N GLY A 132 -45.12 -3.59 -17.61
CA GLY A 132 -44.72 -3.72 -19.01
C GLY A 132 -43.24 -3.40 -19.18
N ASP A 133 -42.92 -2.28 -19.82
CA ASP A 133 -41.59 -1.70 -19.99
C ASP A 133 -41.10 -0.87 -18.79
N GLY A 134 -42.01 -0.47 -17.90
CA GLY A 134 -41.70 0.26 -16.67
C GLY A 134 -41.41 -0.65 -15.47
N VAL A 135 -40.50 -0.22 -14.59
CA VAL A 135 -40.17 -0.88 -13.32
C VAL A 135 -40.22 0.14 -12.18
N LEU A 136 -41.00 -0.17 -11.14
CA LEU A 136 -41.11 0.64 -9.92
C LEU A 136 -40.31 0.02 -8.79
N VAL A 137 -39.43 0.81 -8.18
CA VAL A 137 -38.49 0.36 -7.15
C VAL A 137 -38.50 1.29 -5.94
N TYR A 138 -38.47 0.71 -4.75
CA TYR A 138 -38.39 1.40 -3.47
C TYR A 138 -37.04 1.16 -2.81
N PHE A 139 -36.43 2.23 -2.31
CA PHE A 139 -35.22 2.20 -1.50
C PHE A 139 -35.54 2.71 -0.10
N GLY A 140 -35.02 2.03 0.94
CA GLY A 140 -35.41 2.26 2.33
C GLY A 140 -36.66 1.46 2.77
N TRP A 141 -37.01 0.40 2.03
CA TRP A 141 -38.09 -0.54 2.35
C TRP A 141 -37.65 -1.97 2.00
N PRO A 142 -38.00 -3.00 2.81
CA PRO A 142 -38.75 -2.96 4.08
C PRO A 142 -37.94 -2.43 5.27
N GLN A 143 -36.62 -2.32 5.14
CA GLN A 143 -35.71 -1.76 6.15
C GLN A 143 -35.28 -0.34 5.76
N ALA A 144 -35.23 0.57 6.74
CA ALA A 144 -34.80 1.94 6.51
C ALA A 144 -33.27 2.03 6.40
N HIS A 145 -32.78 2.78 5.41
CA HIS A 145 -31.36 3.02 5.18
C HIS A 145 -31.12 4.53 5.06
N GLU A 146 -30.10 5.06 5.74
CA GLU A 146 -29.71 6.48 5.66
C GLU A 146 -29.24 6.88 4.25
N ASP A 147 -28.70 5.91 3.50
CA ASP A 147 -28.17 6.06 2.15
C ASP A 147 -29.16 5.64 1.05
N ALA A 148 -30.45 5.55 1.35
CA ALA A 148 -31.48 5.13 0.38
C ALA A 148 -31.49 5.97 -0.92
N ALA A 149 -31.30 7.29 -0.81
CA ALA A 149 -31.21 8.19 -1.95
C ALA A 149 -29.97 7.90 -2.82
N GLU A 150 -28.82 7.66 -2.20
CA GLU A 150 -27.57 7.31 -2.88
C GLU A 150 -27.70 5.98 -3.61
N ARG A 151 -28.23 4.95 -2.94
CA ARG A 151 -28.44 3.62 -3.50
C ARG A 151 -29.35 3.65 -4.73
N ALA A 152 -30.43 4.43 -4.67
CA ALA A 152 -31.34 4.60 -5.79
C ALA A 152 -30.64 5.19 -7.02
N VAL A 153 -29.80 6.21 -6.83
CA VAL A 153 -29.07 6.85 -7.94
C VAL A 153 -28.02 5.92 -8.54
N ARG A 154 -27.29 5.17 -7.71
CA ARG A 154 -26.33 4.15 -8.20
C ARG A 154 -27.02 3.04 -8.96
N ALA A 155 -28.17 2.57 -8.47
CA ALA A 155 -28.99 1.60 -9.18
C ALA A 155 -29.47 2.15 -10.53
N GLY A 156 -29.95 3.40 -10.57
CA GLY A 156 -30.36 4.07 -11.80
C GLY A 156 -29.24 4.17 -12.85
N LEU A 157 -28.04 4.58 -12.43
CA LEU A 157 -26.87 4.65 -13.31
C LEU A 157 -26.43 3.26 -13.80
N ALA A 158 -26.47 2.26 -12.92
CA ALA A 158 -26.14 0.88 -13.26
C ALA A 158 -27.15 0.29 -14.26
N ILE A 159 -28.44 0.56 -14.09
CA ILE A 159 -29.51 0.15 -15.00
C ILE A 159 -29.26 0.72 -16.39
N VAL A 160 -29.07 2.04 -16.49
CA VAL A 160 -28.82 2.71 -17.76
C VAL A 160 -27.60 2.11 -18.48
N ALA A 161 -26.48 1.96 -17.78
CA ALA A 161 -25.25 1.44 -18.37
C ALA A 161 -25.32 -0.06 -18.71
N ALA A 162 -26.09 -0.85 -17.97
CA ALA A 162 -26.26 -2.28 -18.24
C ALA A 162 -27.18 -2.52 -19.44
N VAL A 163 -28.28 -1.75 -19.54
CA VAL A 163 -29.23 -1.85 -20.66
C VAL A 163 -28.59 -1.41 -21.98
N GLU A 164 -27.73 -0.38 -21.97
CA GLU A 164 -26.99 0.07 -23.16
C GLU A 164 -26.07 -1.02 -23.75
N ARG A 165 -25.59 -1.97 -22.93
CA ARG A 165 -24.71 -3.06 -23.35
C ARG A 165 -25.44 -4.32 -23.83
N LEU A 166 -26.78 -4.34 -23.79
CA LEU A 166 -27.56 -5.47 -24.28
C LEU A 166 -27.60 -5.42 -25.81
N GLU A 167 -26.86 -6.32 -26.47
CA GLU A 167 -26.97 -6.53 -27.91
C GLU A 167 -28.17 -7.46 -28.20
N GLN A 168 -29.14 -7.00 -28.98
CA GLN A 168 -30.36 -7.73 -29.30
C GLN A 168 -30.77 -7.56 -30.78
N PRO A 169 -31.55 -8.49 -31.36
CA PRO A 169 -32.11 -8.37 -32.70
C PRO A 169 -33.11 -7.20 -32.74
N GLY A 170 -32.67 -6.01 -33.17
CA GLY A 170 -33.52 -4.80 -33.18
C GLY A 170 -32.79 -3.48 -32.90
N GLY A 171 -31.52 -3.54 -32.49
CA GLY A 171 -30.66 -2.37 -32.24
C GLY A 171 -30.32 -2.18 -30.76
N ALA A 172 -29.56 -1.12 -30.45
CA ALA A 172 -29.18 -0.79 -29.08
C ALA A 172 -30.40 -0.38 -28.24
N LEU A 173 -30.55 -1.00 -27.06
CA LEU A 173 -31.56 -0.65 -26.09
C LEU A 173 -31.08 0.52 -25.23
N SER A 174 -32.01 1.33 -24.74
CA SER A 174 -31.73 2.40 -23.80
C SER A 174 -32.81 2.47 -22.74
N ALA A 175 -32.42 2.67 -21.48
CA ALA A 175 -33.35 2.95 -20.39
C ALA A 175 -33.29 4.43 -20.00
N ARG A 176 -34.33 4.92 -19.34
CA ARG A 176 -34.34 6.23 -18.66
C ARG A 176 -34.90 6.07 -17.26
N VAL A 177 -34.41 6.88 -16.32
CA VAL A 177 -34.68 6.69 -14.88
C VAL A 177 -35.04 8.01 -14.20
N GLY A 178 -36.08 7.99 -13.37
CA GLY A 178 -36.52 9.10 -12.52
C GLY A 178 -36.55 8.73 -11.04
N ILE A 179 -35.99 9.57 -10.17
CA ILE A 179 -35.88 9.28 -8.73
C ILE A 179 -36.35 10.47 -7.89
N ALA A 180 -37.28 10.21 -6.97
CA ALA A 180 -37.76 11.19 -6.00
C ALA A 180 -37.71 10.66 -4.57
N THR A 181 -37.41 11.53 -3.61
CA THR A 181 -37.41 11.18 -2.18
C THR A 181 -38.43 12.04 -1.44
N GLY A 182 -39.24 11.45 -0.57
CA GLY A 182 -40.20 12.21 0.21
C GLY A 182 -41.01 11.35 1.18
N LEU A 183 -41.90 12.01 1.93
CA LEU A 183 -42.77 11.35 2.90
C LEU A 183 -43.92 10.66 2.17
N VAL A 184 -44.07 9.36 2.39
CA VAL A 184 -45.13 8.51 1.84
C VAL A 184 -45.81 7.71 2.94
N VAL A 185 -47.03 7.25 2.67
CA VAL A 185 -47.73 6.28 3.52
C VAL A 185 -47.67 4.92 2.84
N VAL A 186 -47.15 3.91 3.55
CA VAL A 186 -47.08 2.52 3.08
C VAL A 186 -48.09 1.70 3.89
N GLY A 187 -49.01 0.99 3.22
CA GLY A 187 -49.99 0.12 3.88
C GLY A 187 -50.85 -0.71 2.92
N ASP A 188 -51.54 -1.72 3.46
CA ASP A 188 -52.47 -2.58 2.71
C ASP A 188 -53.73 -1.79 2.31
N PHE A 189 -53.86 -1.40 1.04
CA PHE A 189 -55.11 -0.88 0.49
C PHE A 189 -55.90 -2.05 -0.11
N ILE A 190 -56.76 -2.68 0.70
CA ILE A 190 -57.68 -3.71 0.21
C ILE A 190 -58.77 -3.02 -0.62
N VAL A 191 -58.71 -3.18 -1.94
CA VAL A 191 -59.89 -3.11 -2.82
C VAL A 191 -60.31 -4.56 -3.09
N GLU A 192 -61.57 -4.90 -2.80
CA GLU A 192 -62.10 -6.26 -2.99
C GLU A 192 -61.81 -6.76 -4.41
N GLY A 193 -60.97 -7.81 -4.51
CA GLY A 193 -60.76 -8.58 -5.74
C GLY A 193 -59.36 -8.58 -6.36
N ALA A 194 -58.36 -7.86 -5.82
CA ALA A 194 -56.99 -7.89 -6.33
C ALA A 194 -56.00 -8.57 -5.35
N THR A 195 -54.96 -9.19 -5.91
CA THR A 195 -53.80 -9.74 -5.18
C THR A 195 -53.23 -8.75 -4.17
N LYS A 196 -52.70 -9.22 -3.03
CA LYS A 196 -52.05 -8.40 -2.00
C LYS A 196 -50.98 -7.50 -2.64
N GLU A 197 -51.31 -6.24 -2.88
CA GLU A 197 -50.42 -5.22 -3.42
C GLU A 197 -50.22 -4.15 -2.33
N GLU A 198 -48.98 -4.01 -1.85
CA GLU A 198 -48.60 -2.99 -0.86
C GLU A 198 -48.43 -1.64 -1.59
N ASP A 199 -49.51 -0.87 -1.66
CA ASP A 199 -49.53 0.39 -2.42
C ASP A 199 -48.94 1.56 -1.61
N VAL A 200 -48.07 2.35 -2.25
CA VAL A 200 -47.45 3.54 -1.63
C VAL A 200 -48.21 4.78 -2.06
N VAL A 201 -48.88 5.44 -1.10
CA VAL A 201 -49.66 6.66 -1.37
C VAL A 201 -48.87 7.89 -0.94
N GLY A 202 -48.64 8.80 -1.90
CA GLY A 202 -47.95 10.06 -1.67
C GLY A 202 -47.66 10.83 -2.97
N VAL A 203 -47.13 12.04 -2.83
CA VAL A 203 -46.72 12.88 -3.98
C VAL A 203 -45.43 12.34 -4.63
N THR A 204 -44.61 11.60 -3.87
CA THR A 204 -43.28 11.13 -4.28
C THR A 204 -43.28 10.11 -5.44
N PRO A 205 -44.12 9.05 -5.46
CA PRO A 205 -44.20 8.15 -6.62
C PRO A 205 -44.61 8.88 -7.91
N ASN A 206 -45.58 9.79 -7.83
CA ASN A 206 -46.01 10.60 -8.96
C ASN A 206 -44.88 11.52 -9.46
N LEU A 207 -44.09 12.11 -8.56
CA LEU A 207 -42.94 12.92 -8.94
C LEU A 207 -41.85 12.08 -9.62
N ALA A 208 -41.50 10.90 -9.08
CA ALA A 208 -40.48 10.02 -9.66
C ALA A 208 -40.84 9.59 -11.08
N ALA A 209 -42.11 9.20 -11.32
CA ALA A 209 -42.60 8.85 -12.66
C ALA A 209 -42.53 10.02 -13.65
N ARG A 210 -42.73 11.27 -13.20
CA ARG A 210 -42.64 12.43 -14.08
C ARG A 210 -41.20 12.85 -14.38
N LEU A 211 -40.30 12.66 -13.43
CA LEU A 211 -38.86 12.90 -13.64
C LEU A 211 -38.27 11.87 -14.61
N GLU A 212 -38.77 10.63 -14.59
CA GLU A 212 -38.42 9.59 -15.56
C GLU A 212 -38.82 10.02 -16.98
N GLN A 213 -40.04 10.53 -17.18
CA GLN A 213 -40.50 11.05 -18.48
C GLN A 213 -39.69 12.26 -18.98
N LEU A 214 -39.10 13.02 -18.06
CA LEU A 214 -38.23 14.16 -18.38
C LEU A 214 -36.80 13.72 -18.76
N ALA A 215 -36.39 12.50 -18.39
CA ALA A 215 -35.05 12.00 -18.65
C ALA A 215 -34.85 11.64 -20.13
N GLU A 216 -33.76 12.14 -20.71
CA GLU A 216 -33.29 11.71 -22.03
C GLU A 216 -32.94 10.21 -22.03
N PRO A 217 -32.91 9.54 -23.20
CA PRO A 217 -32.44 8.16 -23.30
C PRO A 217 -31.04 8.02 -22.70
N GLY A 218 -30.88 7.09 -21.75
CA GLY A 218 -29.62 6.87 -21.06
C GLY A 218 -29.33 7.88 -19.95
N ALA A 219 -30.35 8.58 -19.43
CA ALA A 219 -30.18 9.55 -18.36
C ALA A 219 -30.92 9.14 -17.08
N VAL A 220 -30.38 9.61 -15.95
CA VAL A 220 -31.00 9.54 -14.63
C VAL A 220 -31.33 10.96 -14.18
N VAL A 221 -32.59 11.23 -13.88
CA VAL A 221 -33.08 12.54 -13.40
C VAL A 221 -33.63 12.42 -11.98
N ILE A 222 -33.29 13.38 -11.13
CA ILE A 222 -33.61 13.36 -9.70
C ILE A 222 -34.35 14.62 -9.26
N SER A 223 -35.16 14.48 -8.21
CA SER A 223 -35.80 15.61 -7.53
C SER A 223 -34.83 16.42 -6.66
N GLU A 224 -35.20 17.64 -6.31
CA GLU A 224 -34.47 18.51 -5.37
C GLU A 224 -34.25 17.86 -3.99
N SER A 225 -35.27 17.20 -3.43
CA SER A 225 -35.15 16.49 -2.15
C SER A 225 -34.14 15.34 -2.22
N THR A 226 -34.13 14.59 -3.33
CA THR A 226 -33.07 13.59 -3.58
C THR A 226 -31.71 14.28 -3.69
N ARG A 227 -31.60 15.40 -4.43
CA ARG A 227 -30.35 16.15 -4.60
C ARG A 227 -29.71 16.58 -3.28
N HIS A 228 -30.52 17.04 -2.32
CA HIS A 228 -30.05 17.43 -0.98
C HIS A 228 -29.46 16.25 -0.18
N LEU A 229 -30.02 15.05 -0.36
CA LEU A 229 -29.57 13.83 0.35
C LEU A 229 -28.31 13.21 -0.28
N LEU A 230 -28.01 13.52 -1.56
CA LEU A 230 -26.88 12.95 -2.30
C LEU A 230 -25.52 13.62 -2.06
N GLY A 231 -25.43 14.68 -1.25
CA GLY A 231 -24.15 15.36 -0.96
C GLY A 231 -23.32 15.73 -2.21
N SER A 232 -22.02 15.44 -2.21
CA SER A 232 -21.10 15.64 -3.36
C SER A 232 -20.58 14.33 -3.96
N TRP A 233 -21.39 13.27 -3.90
CA TRP A 233 -21.03 11.93 -4.37
C TRP A 233 -21.17 11.73 -5.88
N PHE A 234 -21.97 12.58 -6.52
CA PHE A 234 -22.30 12.50 -7.94
C PHE A 234 -22.08 13.84 -8.62
N THR A 235 -21.61 13.77 -9.87
CA THR A 235 -21.59 14.91 -10.77
C THR A 235 -23.00 15.13 -11.32
N ILE A 236 -23.55 16.32 -11.11
CA ILE A 236 -24.95 16.61 -11.36
C ILE A 236 -25.07 17.93 -12.14
N THR A 237 -25.93 17.94 -13.17
CA THR A 237 -26.29 19.13 -13.95
C THR A 237 -27.68 19.59 -13.55
N ASP A 238 -27.83 20.88 -13.25
CA ASP A 238 -29.13 21.51 -13.00
C ASP A 238 -29.89 21.69 -14.31
N LEU A 239 -31.12 21.17 -14.38
CA LEU A 239 -32.02 21.33 -15.53
C LEU A 239 -32.96 22.52 -15.37
N GLY A 240 -32.85 23.27 -14.27
CA GLY A 240 -33.71 24.41 -13.94
C GLY A 240 -35.13 24.01 -13.53
N PRO A 241 -36.02 25.01 -13.34
CA PRO A 241 -37.41 24.76 -12.96
C PRO A 241 -38.22 24.18 -14.12
N GLN A 242 -38.83 23.01 -13.90
CA GLN A 242 -39.59 22.27 -14.91
C GLN A 242 -41.09 22.30 -14.60
N HIS A 243 -41.92 22.56 -15.60
CA HIS A 243 -43.38 22.52 -15.43
C HIS A 243 -43.87 21.08 -15.53
N ILE A 244 -44.09 20.43 -14.39
CA ILE A 244 -44.52 19.04 -14.30
C ILE A 244 -46.05 18.96 -14.18
N ARG A 245 -46.69 18.19 -15.05
CA ARG A 245 -48.15 18.01 -15.05
C ARG A 245 -48.63 17.46 -13.70
N GLY A 246 -49.54 18.18 -13.05
CA GLY A 246 -50.08 17.85 -11.72
C GLY A 246 -49.46 18.64 -10.56
N PHE A 247 -48.52 19.55 -10.86
CA PHE A 247 -47.92 20.47 -9.89
C PHE A 247 -48.13 21.91 -10.37
N GLU A 248 -48.64 22.79 -9.49
CA GLU A 248 -48.94 24.19 -9.83
C GLU A 248 -47.67 25.05 -9.94
N ALA A 249 -46.63 24.73 -9.19
CA ALA A 249 -45.34 25.42 -9.22
C ALA A 249 -44.30 24.65 -10.06
N PRO A 250 -43.39 25.35 -10.78
CA PRO A 250 -42.26 24.72 -11.44
C PRO A 250 -41.35 24.00 -10.44
N ILE A 251 -40.96 22.76 -10.73
CA ILE A 251 -40.13 21.93 -9.83
C ILE A 251 -38.70 21.86 -10.37
N PRO A 252 -37.68 22.17 -9.56
CA PRO A 252 -36.28 21.95 -9.94
C PRO A 252 -36.00 20.47 -10.20
N ALA A 253 -35.36 20.18 -11.32
CA ALA A 253 -34.93 18.82 -11.70
C ALA A 253 -33.44 18.80 -12.01
N PHE A 254 -32.78 17.67 -11.74
CA PHE A 254 -31.34 17.56 -11.90
C PHE A 254 -30.97 16.27 -12.64
N ARG A 255 -30.06 16.35 -13.61
CA ARG A 255 -29.51 15.18 -14.32
C ARG A 255 -28.25 14.69 -13.62
N VAL A 256 -28.17 13.40 -13.33
CA VAL A 256 -26.97 12.76 -12.79
C VAL A 256 -26.08 12.30 -13.95
N LEU A 257 -24.84 12.78 -14.00
CA LEU A 257 -23.87 12.44 -15.06
C LEU A 257 -23.03 11.20 -14.73
N GLY A 258 -22.85 10.90 -13.44
CA GLY A 258 -22.03 9.79 -12.99
C GLY A 258 -21.48 10.04 -11.59
N GLU A 259 -20.77 9.07 -11.06
CA GLU A 259 -20.08 9.21 -9.79
C GLU A 259 -18.90 10.18 -9.88
N THR A 260 -18.67 10.96 -8.83
CA THR A 260 -17.48 11.81 -8.75
C THR A 260 -16.21 10.94 -8.70
N ALA A 261 -15.20 11.28 -9.51
CA ALA A 261 -13.95 10.52 -9.67
C ALA A 261 -13.28 10.14 -8.32
N ALA A 262 -12.54 9.02 -8.31
CA ALA A 262 -12.06 8.29 -7.12
C ALA A 262 -11.39 9.13 -6.01
N GLU A 263 -10.74 10.25 -6.35
CA GLU A 263 -10.17 11.21 -5.38
C GLU A 263 -11.24 11.82 -4.45
N GLY A 264 -12.48 11.95 -4.94
CA GLY A 264 -13.60 12.54 -4.23
C GLY A 264 -14.33 11.60 -3.25
N ARG A 265 -14.16 10.27 -3.31
CA ARG A 265 -14.95 9.37 -2.43
C ARG A 265 -14.50 9.41 -0.97
N PHE A 266 -13.19 9.50 -0.69
CA PHE A 266 -12.64 9.61 0.67
C PHE A 266 -12.89 11.00 1.29
N GLU A 267 -13.18 12.00 0.45
CA GLU A 267 -13.10 13.42 0.78
C GLU A 267 -14.45 14.16 0.69
N ALA A 268 -15.35 13.74 -0.20
CA ALA A 268 -16.78 14.08 -0.16
C ALA A 268 -17.39 13.69 1.20
N LEU A 269 -16.86 12.62 1.80
CA LEU A 269 -17.16 12.14 3.15
C LEU A 269 -16.76 13.10 4.29
N ARG A 270 -15.75 13.95 4.09
CA ARG A 270 -15.40 15.01 5.05
C ARG A 270 -16.26 16.27 4.88
N ARG A 271 -17.21 16.31 3.94
CA ARG A 271 -18.06 17.50 3.70
C ARG A 271 -19.45 17.42 4.33
N ALA A 272 -19.92 16.24 4.70
CA ALA A 272 -21.15 16.12 5.48
C ALA A 272 -20.88 16.64 6.90
N ASP A 273 -21.40 17.83 7.21
CA ASP A 273 -21.41 18.47 8.54
C ASP A 273 -20.09 18.97 9.15
N VAL A 274 -19.11 19.36 8.35
CA VAL A 274 -17.92 20.03 8.89
C VAL A 274 -18.18 21.54 9.00
N GLY A 275 -18.58 21.97 10.20
CA GLY A 275 -18.84 23.38 10.54
C GLY A 275 -17.68 24.33 10.22
N ALA A 276 -17.91 25.65 10.31
CA ALA A 276 -16.97 26.68 9.89
C ALA A 276 -15.56 26.52 10.50
N LEU A 277 -14.51 26.92 9.74
CA LEU A 277 -13.16 27.01 10.29
C LEU A 277 -13.11 28.20 11.27
N ILE A 278 -12.73 27.95 12.52
CA ILE A 278 -12.73 28.97 13.58
C ILE A 278 -11.30 29.26 14.04
N GLY A 279 -10.88 30.52 14.00
CA GLY A 279 -9.65 31.01 14.65
C GLY A 279 -8.37 30.54 13.96
N ARG A 280 -8.42 30.29 12.66
CA ARG A 280 -7.32 29.80 11.81
C ARG A 280 -7.17 30.58 10.51
N GLU A 281 -7.66 31.81 10.49
CA GLU A 281 -7.74 32.65 9.30
C GLU A 281 -6.34 33.03 8.80
N HIS A 282 -5.39 33.30 9.71
CA HIS A 282 -4.02 33.67 9.38
C HIS A 282 -3.23 32.49 8.79
N GLU A 283 -3.34 31.31 9.40
CA GLU A 283 -2.67 30.11 8.92
C GLU A 283 -3.22 29.67 7.55
N LEU A 284 -4.54 29.83 7.34
CA LEU A 284 -5.15 29.56 6.04
C LEU A 284 -4.70 30.57 4.97
N ALA A 285 -4.59 31.85 5.33
CA ALA A 285 -4.09 32.89 4.42
C ALA A 285 -2.65 32.57 3.97
N LEU A 286 -1.77 32.15 4.89
CA LEU A 286 -0.41 31.76 4.53
C LEU A 286 -0.37 30.57 3.55
N LEU A 287 -1.23 29.55 3.74
CA LEU A 287 -1.33 28.43 2.81
C LEU A 287 -1.81 28.86 1.42
N LEU A 288 -2.73 29.83 1.35
CA LEU A 288 -3.20 30.40 0.09
C LEU A 288 -2.12 31.24 -0.60
N ASP A 289 -1.34 32.01 0.17
CA ASP A 289 -0.20 32.77 -0.38
C ASP A 289 0.84 31.82 -0.98
N ARG A 290 1.16 30.70 -0.30
CA ARG A 290 2.05 29.66 -0.85
C ARG A 290 1.46 28.98 -2.08
N TRP A 291 0.14 28.82 -2.15
CA TRP A 291 -0.52 28.29 -3.35
C TRP A 291 -0.35 29.21 -4.56
N GLU A 292 -0.45 30.52 -4.38
CA GLU A 292 -0.25 31.48 -5.48
C GLU A 292 1.21 31.50 -5.98
N LEU A 293 2.20 31.40 -5.11
CA LEU A 293 3.61 31.23 -5.51
C LEU A 293 3.83 29.90 -6.27
N ALA A 294 3.25 28.81 -5.76
CA ALA A 294 3.33 27.53 -6.47
C ALA A 294 2.70 27.64 -7.86
N LYS A 295 1.55 28.30 -8.02
CA LYS A 295 0.92 28.52 -9.33
C LYS A 295 1.81 29.29 -10.32
N SER A 296 2.66 30.20 -9.86
CA SER A 296 3.60 30.92 -10.72
C SER A 296 4.84 30.11 -11.09
N GLY A 297 4.92 28.83 -10.68
CA GLY A 297 6.03 27.92 -10.98
C GLY A 297 7.10 27.87 -9.88
N GLU A 298 6.93 28.63 -8.80
CA GLU A 298 7.80 28.61 -7.62
C GLU A 298 7.24 27.61 -6.60
N GLY A 299 7.51 26.32 -6.80
CA GLY A 299 6.93 25.28 -5.96
C GLY A 299 7.25 25.47 -4.47
N GLN A 300 6.25 25.21 -3.64
CA GLN A 300 6.28 25.51 -2.21
C GLN A 300 6.06 24.25 -1.39
N VAL A 301 6.74 24.17 -0.25
CA VAL A 301 6.47 23.16 0.79
C VAL A 301 6.02 23.87 2.06
N VAL A 302 4.92 23.39 2.66
CA VAL A 302 4.48 23.83 3.99
C VAL A 302 4.45 22.64 4.93
N LEU A 303 5.26 22.73 5.97
CA LEU A 303 5.32 21.78 7.08
C LEU A 303 4.38 22.28 8.18
N LEU A 304 3.22 21.63 8.30
CA LEU A 304 2.20 21.94 9.28
C LEU A 304 2.43 21.13 10.56
N SER A 305 3.05 21.75 11.56
CA SER A 305 3.36 21.12 12.83
C SER A 305 2.32 21.45 13.90
N GLY A 306 2.00 20.48 14.76
CA GLY A 306 1.19 20.73 15.96
C GLY A 306 0.72 19.46 16.65
N GLU A 307 0.20 19.60 17.87
CA GLU A 307 -0.26 18.48 18.70
C GLU A 307 -1.40 17.67 18.04
N ALA A 308 -1.67 16.47 18.53
CA ALA A 308 -2.81 15.68 18.09
C ALA A 308 -4.13 16.42 18.41
N GLY A 309 -5.08 16.45 17.47
CA GLY A 309 -6.36 17.14 17.67
C GLY A 309 -6.33 18.68 17.54
N ILE A 310 -5.18 19.28 17.25
CA ILE A 310 -5.01 20.74 17.14
C ILE A 310 -5.69 21.38 15.90
N GLY A 311 -6.15 20.56 14.94
CA GLY A 311 -6.84 21.01 13.74
C GLY A 311 -6.04 20.94 12.43
N LYS A 312 -4.88 20.26 12.39
CA LYS A 312 -4.05 20.10 11.17
C LYS A 312 -4.84 19.64 9.94
N SER A 313 -5.58 18.55 10.06
CA SER A 313 -6.36 18.03 8.94
C SER A 313 -7.58 18.90 8.60
N ARG A 314 -8.07 19.73 9.54
CA ARG A 314 -9.20 20.66 9.31
C ARG A 314 -8.75 21.88 8.50
N ILE A 315 -7.56 22.43 8.77
CA ILE A 315 -7.02 23.54 7.97
C ILE A 315 -6.64 23.08 6.56
N VAL A 316 -6.09 21.87 6.40
CA VAL A 316 -5.90 21.25 5.08
C VAL A 316 -7.22 21.14 4.33
N LEU A 317 -8.29 20.68 5.02
CA LEU A 317 -9.64 20.64 4.45
C LEU A 317 -10.13 22.03 4.03
N ALA A 318 -9.94 23.05 4.87
CA ALA A 318 -10.34 24.43 4.57
C ALA A 318 -9.58 25.03 3.37
N LEU A 319 -8.28 24.77 3.25
CA LEU A 319 -7.49 25.15 2.07
C LEU A 319 -8.14 24.56 0.81
N ARG A 320 -8.46 23.27 0.83
CA ARG A 320 -9.07 22.60 -0.31
C ARG A 320 -10.46 23.14 -0.63
N GLU A 321 -11.25 23.50 0.38
CA GLU A 321 -12.56 24.15 0.23
C GLU A 321 -12.43 25.51 -0.45
N ARG A 322 -11.47 26.33 -0.04
CA ARG A 322 -11.18 27.63 -0.67
C ARG A 322 -10.74 27.48 -2.11
N LEU A 323 -9.94 26.46 -2.40
CA LEU A 323 -9.47 26.19 -3.74
C LEU A 323 -10.52 25.49 -4.62
N ARG A 324 -11.74 25.17 -4.17
CA ARG A 324 -12.69 24.28 -4.90
C ARG A 324 -12.94 24.62 -6.37
N ASN A 325 -12.84 25.90 -6.76
CA ASN A 325 -13.08 26.37 -8.12
C ASN A 325 -11.80 26.58 -8.94
N GLU A 326 -10.62 26.34 -8.36
CA GLU A 326 -9.33 26.42 -9.05
C GLU A 326 -9.01 25.09 -9.76
N PRO A 327 -8.73 25.09 -11.08
CA PRO A 327 -8.32 23.88 -11.80
C PRO A 327 -6.95 23.41 -11.29
N ARG A 328 -6.88 22.19 -10.76
CA ARG A 328 -5.65 21.61 -10.23
C ARG A 328 -5.68 20.09 -10.21
N PHE A 329 -4.50 19.48 -10.20
CA PHE A 329 -4.34 18.11 -9.73
C PHE A 329 -4.27 18.05 -8.21
N ARG A 330 -4.67 16.90 -7.66
CA ARG A 330 -4.72 16.70 -6.23
C ARG A 330 -4.21 15.32 -5.87
N ILE A 331 -3.17 15.26 -5.05
CA ILE A 331 -2.59 13.99 -4.63
C ILE A 331 -2.57 13.92 -3.09
N GLY A 332 -3.02 12.79 -2.55
CA GLY A 332 -3.05 12.53 -1.11
C GLY A 332 -2.26 11.29 -0.72
N TYR A 333 -1.24 11.51 0.10
CA TYR A 333 -0.41 10.49 0.74
C TYR A 333 -0.78 10.44 2.23
N TYR A 334 -1.03 9.23 2.74
CA TYR A 334 -1.49 9.04 4.11
C TYR A 334 -0.58 8.04 4.81
N CYS A 335 0.19 8.51 5.79
CA CYS A 335 1.06 7.68 6.59
C CYS A 335 0.29 6.99 7.72
N SER A 336 0.83 5.90 8.27
CA SER A 336 0.18 5.09 9.29
C SER A 336 1.20 4.50 10.25
N PRO A 337 0.90 4.45 11.56
CA PRO A 337 1.83 3.93 12.56
C PRO A 337 2.13 2.43 12.38
N HIS A 338 1.26 1.70 11.65
CA HIS A 338 1.42 0.27 11.38
C HIS A 338 2.31 -0.02 10.17
N HIS A 339 2.67 1.00 9.39
CA HIS A 339 3.40 0.86 8.11
C HIS A 339 4.74 1.61 8.10
N VAL A 340 5.29 1.94 9.27
CA VAL A 340 6.57 2.65 9.41
C VAL A 340 7.79 1.89 8.86
N ASN A 341 7.63 0.59 8.58
CA ASN A 341 8.65 -0.25 7.95
C ASN A 341 8.07 -1.00 6.73
N SER A 342 7.01 -0.46 6.11
CA SER A 342 6.43 -0.98 4.86
C SER A 342 6.91 -0.10 3.71
N THR A 343 7.76 -0.65 2.84
CA THR A 343 8.40 0.07 1.74
C THR A 343 7.40 0.87 0.90
N LEU A 344 7.61 2.19 0.80
CA LEU A 344 6.81 3.10 -0.02
C LEU A 344 5.30 3.04 0.23
N TRP A 345 4.87 2.66 1.44
CA TRP A 345 3.45 2.48 1.77
C TRP A 345 2.52 3.61 1.31
N PRO A 346 2.76 4.90 1.67
CA PRO A 346 1.86 5.97 1.27
C PRO A 346 1.78 6.12 -0.25
N VAL A 347 2.87 5.82 -0.97
CA VAL A 347 2.95 5.87 -2.44
C VAL A 347 2.19 4.71 -3.07
N VAL A 348 2.42 3.48 -2.61
CA VAL A 348 1.69 2.28 -3.06
C VAL A 348 0.19 2.47 -2.88
N ALA A 349 -0.22 2.93 -1.69
CA ALA A 349 -1.63 3.18 -1.39
C ALA A 349 -2.21 4.29 -2.29
N GLN A 350 -1.43 5.32 -2.64
CA GLN A 350 -1.86 6.36 -3.56
C GLN A 350 -1.99 5.85 -5.00
N LEU A 351 -1.05 5.05 -5.48
CA LEU A 351 -1.09 4.45 -6.82
C LEU A 351 -2.29 3.51 -6.99
N GLN A 352 -2.51 2.61 -6.02
CA GLN A 352 -3.67 1.71 -6.03
C GLN A 352 -5.00 2.48 -6.06
N ARG A 353 -5.10 3.57 -5.28
CA ARG A 353 -6.27 4.46 -5.28
C ARG A 353 -6.44 5.19 -6.62
N ALA A 354 -5.38 5.75 -7.16
CA ALA A 354 -5.41 6.52 -8.41
C ALA A 354 -5.72 5.63 -9.63
N ALA A 355 -5.21 4.41 -9.65
CA ALA A 355 -5.51 3.41 -10.68
C ALA A 355 -6.93 2.82 -10.54
N GLY A 356 -7.60 3.02 -9.40
CA GLY A 356 -8.93 2.48 -9.14
C GLY A 356 -8.91 0.95 -9.01
N HIS A 357 -7.89 0.41 -8.35
CA HIS A 357 -7.81 -1.02 -8.05
C HIS A 357 -8.95 -1.42 -7.10
N LEU A 358 -9.71 -2.44 -7.49
CA LEU A 358 -10.71 -3.09 -6.67
C LEU A 358 -10.14 -4.36 -6.07
N ARG A 359 -10.77 -4.84 -4.99
CA ARG A 359 -10.33 -6.04 -4.28
C ARG A 359 -10.42 -7.27 -5.20
N GLU A 360 -11.54 -7.39 -5.90
CA GLU A 360 -11.90 -8.47 -6.82
C GLU A 360 -11.20 -8.41 -8.19
N ASP A 361 -10.45 -7.34 -8.50
CA ASP A 361 -9.73 -7.26 -9.77
C ASP A 361 -8.66 -8.36 -9.85
N ALA A 362 -8.64 -9.09 -10.96
CA ALA A 362 -7.55 -10.01 -11.29
C ALA A 362 -6.21 -9.25 -11.45
N PRO A 363 -5.04 -9.88 -11.19
CA PRO A 363 -3.73 -9.24 -11.32
C PRO A 363 -3.49 -8.54 -12.67
N LEU A 364 -3.89 -9.16 -13.78
CA LEU A 364 -3.77 -8.58 -15.12
C LEU A 364 -4.59 -7.29 -15.27
N LEU A 365 -5.82 -7.26 -14.77
CA LEU A 365 -6.65 -6.06 -14.81
C LEU A 365 -6.07 -4.93 -13.94
N LYS A 366 -5.44 -5.27 -12.80
CA LYS A 366 -4.71 -4.28 -11.98
C LYS A 366 -3.51 -3.70 -12.75
N LEU A 367 -2.78 -4.54 -13.48
CA LEU A 367 -1.67 -4.09 -14.32
C LEU A 367 -2.14 -3.15 -15.45
N GLU A 368 -3.19 -3.52 -16.19
CA GLU A 368 -3.77 -2.66 -17.23
C GLU A 368 -4.25 -1.30 -16.70
N LYS A 369 -4.84 -1.28 -15.49
CA LYS A 369 -5.26 -0.04 -14.82
C LYS A 369 -4.06 0.84 -14.46
N LEU A 370 -2.95 0.23 -14.02
CA LEU A 370 -1.71 0.92 -13.71
C LEU A 370 -1.04 1.50 -14.96
N GLU A 371 -0.99 0.75 -16.06
CA GLU A 371 -0.52 1.21 -17.37
C GLU A 371 -1.34 2.40 -17.87
N ARG A 372 -2.66 2.33 -17.76
CA ARG A 372 -3.56 3.43 -18.12
C ARG A 372 -3.31 4.67 -17.27
N LEU A 373 -3.05 4.51 -15.96
CA LEU A 373 -2.69 5.62 -15.07
C LEU A 373 -1.36 6.28 -15.49
N LEU A 374 -0.35 5.49 -15.85
CA LEU A 374 0.91 6.01 -16.38
C LEU A 374 0.71 6.77 -17.69
N GLY A 375 -0.05 6.21 -18.63
CA GLY A 375 -0.34 6.82 -19.93
C GLY A 375 -1.01 8.19 -19.82
N GLN A 376 -1.75 8.47 -18.73
CA GLN A 376 -2.31 9.81 -18.48
C GLN A 376 -1.25 10.89 -18.25
N ALA A 377 -0.09 10.53 -17.73
CA ALA A 377 1.02 11.45 -17.50
C ALA A 377 1.96 11.57 -18.71
N GLY A 378 1.93 10.62 -19.64
CA GLY A 378 2.72 10.62 -20.88
C GLY A 378 3.39 9.26 -21.15
N GLU A 379 4.32 9.23 -22.10
CA GLU A 379 5.04 8.00 -22.48
C GLU A 379 6.17 7.69 -21.51
N PHE A 380 6.15 6.49 -20.95
CA PHE A 380 7.21 5.93 -20.10
C PHE A 380 7.87 4.77 -20.83
N GLY A 381 9.06 4.35 -20.37
CA GLY A 381 9.70 3.13 -20.86
C GLY A 381 8.83 1.90 -20.60
N GLU A 382 9.06 0.83 -21.37
CA GLU A 382 8.35 -0.44 -21.24
C GLU A 382 8.52 -1.09 -19.84
N ASP A 383 9.56 -0.67 -19.10
CA ASP A 383 9.89 -1.13 -17.76
C ASP A 383 9.09 -0.47 -16.63
N ALA A 384 8.43 0.66 -16.89
CA ALA A 384 7.80 1.45 -15.84
C ALA A 384 6.61 0.76 -15.18
N ALA A 385 5.74 0.13 -15.97
CA ALA A 385 4.60 -0.62 -15.44
C ALA A 385 5.03 -1.87 -14.68
N PRO A 386 5.97 -2.71 -15.18
CA PRO A 386 6.58 -3.80 -14.42
C PRO A 386 7.17 -3.37 -13.07
N LEU A 387 7.97 -2.30 -13.01
CA LEU A 387 8.59 -1.82 -11.77
C LEU A 387 7.55 -1.37 -10.72
N LEU A 388 6.49 -0.67 -11.16
CA LEU A 388 5.41 -0.26 -10.26
C LEU A 388 4.52 -1.45 -9.83
N ALA A 389 4.34 -2.43 -10.72
CA ALA A 389 3.62 -3.66 -10.39
C ALA A 389 4.37 -4.51 -9.36
N GLU A 390 5.70 -4.64 -9.50
CA GLU A 390 6.58 -5.27 -8.50
C GLU A 390 6.49 -4.56 -7.16
N LEU A 391 6.52 -3.22 -7.15
CA LEU A 391 6.37 -2.41 -5.94
C LEU A 391 5.01 -2.68 -5.24
N ILE A 392 3.93 -2.69 -6.01
CA ILE A 392 2.57 -2.93 -5.50
C ILE A 392 2.38 -4.40 -5.07
N GLY A 393 3.27 -5.30 -5.47
CA GLY A 393 3.18 -6.73 -5.18
C GLY A 393 2.21 -7.49 -6.08
N LEU A 394 2.04 -7.05 -7.34
CA LEU A 394 1.28 -7.77 -8.33
C LEU A 394 2.12 -8.95 -8.88
N PRO A 395 1.57 -10.17 -8.93
CA PRO A 395 2.25 -11.29 -9.58
C PRO A 395 2.30 -11.02 -11.09
N LEU A 396 3.52 -10.90 -11.63
CA LEU A 396 3.78 -10.73 -13.06
C LEU A 396 4.12 -12.12 -13.64
N GLU A 397 3.23 -12.69 -14.44
CA GLU A 397 3.47 -13.94 -15.16
C GLU A 397 3.97 -13.65 -16.60
N GLY A 398 4.98 -14.40 -17.06
CA GLY A 398 5.41 -14.42 -18.47
C GLY A 398 6.03 -13.13 -19.02
N GLY A 399 7.36 -13.02 -19.01
CA GLY A 399 8.11 -12.01 -19.78
C GLY A 399 8.01 -10.55 -19.32
N SER A 400 6.97 -10.18 -18.56
CA SER A 400 6.73 -8.82 -18.04
C SER A 400 7.48 -8.51 -16.74
N ALA A 401 8.56 -9.24 -16.42
CA ALA A 401 9.37 -8.95 -15.23
C ALA A 401 10.12 -7.62 -15.40
N ALA A 402 10.26 -6.85 -14.31
CA ALA A 402 11.06 -5.65 -14.34
C ALA A 402 12.50 -5.96 -14.82
N PRO A 403 13.14 -5.07 -15.61
CA PRO A 403 14.46 -5.31 -16.16
C PRO A 403 15.49 -5.66 -15.09
N GLY A 404 16.52 -6.41 -15.50
CA GLY A 404 17.70 -6.66 -14.65
C GLY A 404 18.45 -5.37 -14.31
N GLY A 405 19.16 -5.38 -13.20
CA GLY A 405 19.93 -4.24 -12.68
C GLY A 405 20.28 -4.45 -11.20
N THR A 406 21.22 -3.66 -10.69
CA THR A 406 21.54 -3.66 -9.26
C THR A 406 20.35 -3.16 -8.43
N PRO A 407 20.26 -3.53 -7.13
CA PRO A 407 19.23 -3.04 -6.23
C PRO A 407 19.03 -1.52 -6.22
N GLN A 408 20.13 -0.77 -6.23
CA GLN A 408 20.15 0.68 -6.23
C GLN A 408 19.56 1.24 -7.53
N GLU A 409 19.95 0.69 -8.69
CA GLU A 409 19.46 1.14 -10.00
C GLU A 409 17.95 0.98 -10.14
N LYS A 410 17.40 -0.18 -9.74
CA LYS A 410 15.94 -0.40 -9.77
C LYS A 410 15.20 0.62 -8.91
N LYS A 411 15.70 0.90 -7.71
CA LYS A 411 15.14 1.92 -6.82
C LYS A 411 15.25 3.33 -7.43
N ALA A 412 16.39 3.68 -8.02
CA ALA A 412 16.59 4.98 -8.66
C ALA A 412 15.66 5.16 -9.87
N ARG A 413 15.46 4.12 -10.69
CA ARG A 413 14.49 4.15 -11.80
C ARG A 413 13.06 4.28 -11.29
N LEU A 414 12.69 3.49 -10.29
CA LEU A 414 11.37 3.59 -9.66
C LEU A 414 11.10 5.02 -9.16
N PHE A 415 12.04 5.62 -8.44
CA PHE A 415 11.94 7.01 -7.99
C PHE A 415 11.87 7.98 -9.17
N GLY A 416 12.65 7.75 -10.22
CA GLY A 416 12.63 8.53 -11.45
C GLY A 416 11.28 8.48 -12.17
N ILE A 417 10.65 7.31 -12.27
CA ILE A 417 9.31 7.11 -12.85
C ILE A 417 8.27 7.90 -12.04
N LEU A 418 8.27 7.74 -10.71
CA LEU A 418 7.34 8.44 -9.82
C LEU A 418 7.50 9.97 -9.90
N LEU A 419 8.74 10.46 -9.91
CA LEU A 419 9.04 11.89 -10.06
C LEU A 419 8.63 12.42 -11.44
N ALA A 420 8.96 11.70 -12.51
CA ALA A 420 8.62 12.08 -13.87
C ALA A 420 7.09 12.12 -14.08
N GLN A 421 6.34 11.19 -13.47
CA GLN A 421 4.88 11.23 -13.49
C GLN A 421 4.36 12.52 -12.84
N MET A 422 4.83 12.83 -11.64
CA MET A 422 4.42 14.04 -10.92
C MET A 422 4.81 15.32 -11.68
N GLU A 423 6.01 15.37 -12.25
CA GLU A 423 6.48 16.49 -13.09
C GLU A 423 5.59 16.72 -14.31
N ARG A 424 5.30 15.66 -15.06
CA ARG A 424 4.50 15.76 -16.29
C ARG A 424 3.06 16.17 -15.99
N LEU A 425 2.47 15.68 -14.90
CA LEU A 425 1.16 16.12 -14.43
C LEU A 425 1.19 17.59 -14.00
N ALA A 426 2.19 18.01 -13.22
CA ALA A 426 2.33 19.39 -12.75
C ALA A 426 2.51 20.39 -13.91
N ARG A 427 3.16 20.00 -15.01
CA ARG A 427 3.28 20.87 -16.21
C ARG A 427 1.94 21.15 -16.90
N ARG A 428 0.93 20.31 -16.69
CA ARG A 428 -0.40 20.49 -17.30
C ARG A 428 -1.31 21.36 -16.45
N LEU A 429 -1.34 21.14 -15.15
CA LEU A 429 -2.10 21.92 -14.18
C LEU A 429 -1.33 22.01 -12.86
N PRO A 430 -1.46 23.13 -12.11
CA PRO A 430 -0.92 23.23 -10.76
C PRO A 430 -1.36 22.04 -9.89
N MET A 431 -0.52 21.60 -8.97
CA MET A 431 -0.78 20.42 -8.16
C MET A 431 -0.76 20.73 -6.66
N LEU A 432 -1.80 20.31 -5.95
CA LEU A 432 -1.83 20.29 -4.48
C LEU A 432 -1.51 18.88 -4.00
N VAL A 433 -0.34 18.70 -3.40
CA VAL A 433 0.09 17.46 -2.76
C VAL A 433 -0.13 17.57 -1.26
N VAL A 434 -0.86 16.62 -0.67
CA VAL A 434 -1.08 16.52 0.77
C VAL A 434 -0.40 15.27 1.28
N LEU A 435 0.52 15.43 2.22
CA LEU A 435 1.15 14.34 2.95
C LEU A 435 0.69 14.39 4.41
N GLU A 436 -0.26 13.54 4.76
CA GLU A 436 -0.81 13.51 6.12
C GLU A 436 0.00 12.57 7.02
N ASP A 437 0.27 13.05 8.23
CA ASP A 437 0.95 12.32 9.30
C ASP A 437 2.39 11.89 8.92
N ALA A 438 3.16 12.78 8.28
CA ALA A 438 4.52 12.58 7.75
C ALA A 438 5.55 12.06 8.78
N HIS A 439 5.32 12.31 10.06
CA HIS A 439 6.11 11.71 11.14
C HIS A 439 6.20 10.18 11.07
N TRP A 440 5.19 9.50 10.48
CA TRP A 440 5.13 8.03 10.33
C TRP A 440 5.55 7.56 8.93
N LEU A 441 6.30 8.37 8.18
CA LEU A 441 6.89 7.93 6.91
C LEU A 441 7.78 6.70 7.12
N ASP A 442 7.65 5.71 6.24
CA ASP A 442 8.67 4.67 6.12
C ASP A 442 9.98 5.27 5.56
N PRO A 443 11.15 4.67 5.86
CA PRO A 443 12.44 5.18 5.42
C PRO A 443 12.55 5.41 3.90
N THR A 444 12.05 4.48 3.09
CA THR A 444 12.14 4.60 1.63
C THR A 444 11.22 5.71 1.10
N SER A 445 10.02 5.89 1.67
CA SER A 445 9.17 7.06 1.39
C SER A 445 9.82 8.36 1.81
N ALA A 446 10.51 8.41 2.96
CA ALA A 446 11.19 9.61 3.42
C ALA A 446 12.30 10.03 2.44
N GLU A 447 13.09 9.08 1.94
CA GLU A 447 14.10 9.33 0.89
C GLU A 447 13.45 9.80 -0.42
N TRP A 448 12.35 9.17 -0.84
CA TRP A 448 11.63 9.59 -2.05
C TRP A 448 11.09 11.02 -1.91
N PHE A 449 10.47 11.35 -0.76
CA PHE A 449 9.96 12.70 -0.52
C PHE A 449 11.07 13.75 -0.38
N GLU A 450 12.25 13.39 0.09
CA GLU A 450 13.41 14.31 0.06
C GLU A 450 13.77 14.69 -1.38
N ARG A 451 13.78 13.73 -2.32
CA ARG A 451 13.98 14.01 -3.75
C ARG A 451 12.82 14.81 -4.35
N VAL A 452 11.58 14.52 -3.95
CA VAL A 452 10.40 15.31 -4.35
C VAL A 452 10.57 16.77 -3.91
N VAL A 453 10.92 17.01 -2.64
CA VAL A 453 11.04 18.35 -2.09
C VAL A 453 12.14 19.14 -2.78
N ASP A 454 13.31 18.56 -3.04
CA ASP A 454 14.35 19.21 -3.84
C ASP A 454 13.83 19.60 -5.23
N ARG A 455 13.13 18.66 -5.89
CA ARG A 455 12.69 18.82 -7.27
C ARG A 455 11.53 19.79 -7.45
N ILE A 456 10.60 19.89 -6.49
CA ILE A 456 9.40 20.72 -6.67
C ILE A 456 9.69 22.22 -6.75
N ARG A 457 10.86 22.68 -6.32
CA ARG A 457 11.24 24.11 -6.30
C ARG A 457 10.96 24.85 -7.62
N VAL A 458 11.00 24.15 -8.74
CA VAL A 458 10.81 24.69 -10.10
C VAL A 458 9.55 24.15 -10.80
N LEU A 459 8.60 23.60 -10.02
CA LEU A 459 7.36 23.02 -10.52
C LEU A 459 6.16 23.71 -9.88
N PRO A 460 4.99 23.76 -10.55
CA PRO A 460 3.81 24.39 -9.99
C PRO A 460 3.09 23.49 -8.97
N ILE A 461 3.79 23.17 -7.89
CA ILE A 461 3.36 22.22 -6.86
C ILE A 461 3.38 22.90 -5.49
N LEU A 462 2.28 22.79 -4.75
CA LEU A 462 2.22 23.06 -3.32
C LEU A 462 2.15 21.72 -2.58
N LEU A 463 3.18 21.39 -1.81
CA LEU A 463 3.20 20.24 -0.91
C LEU A 463 2.89 20.69 0.52
N VAL A 464 1.82 20.16 1.11
CA VAL A 464 1.45 20.40 2.51
C VAL A 464 1.64 19.09 3.29
N ALA A 465 2.63 19.05 4.17
CA ALA A 465 2.91 17.90 5.03
C ALA A 465 2.47 18.18 6.47
N THR A 466 1.72 17.27 7.09
CA THR A 466 1.32 17.39 8.50
C THR A 466 2.22 16.53 9.39
N LEU A 467 2.73 17.11 10.48
CA LEU A 467 3.62 16.42 11.42
C LEU A 467 3.31 16.80 12.87
N ARG A 468 3.88 16.03 13.81
CA ARG A 468 3.86 16.36 15.23
C ARG A 468 5.19 17.01 15.64
N PRO A 469 5.19 17.84 16.70
CA PRO A 469 6.39 18.58 17.13
C PRO A 469 7.43 17.72 17.86
N ASP A 470 7.11 16.46 18.20
CA ASP A 470 7.96 15.52 18.93
C ASP A 470 8.99 14.78 18.06
N VAL A 471 8.93 14.95 16.75
CA VAL A 471 9.88 14.35 15.79
C VAL A 471 10.74 15.41 15.12
N PRO A 472 11.97 15.07 14.67
CA PRO A 472 12.77 15.96 13.85
C PRO A 472 11.98 16.46 12.65
N THR A 473 12.00 17.77 12.41
CA THR A 473 11.29 18.38 11.28
C THR A 473 12.11 18.14 10.01
N PRO A 474 11.59 17.41 9.02
CA PRO A 474 12.34 17.11 7.79
C PRO A 474 12.46 18.34 6.89
N TRP A 475 13.43 18.33 5.97
CA TRP A 475 13.55 19.27 4.84
C TRP A 475 13.77 20.76 5.18
N THR A 476 14.10 21.11 6.43
CA THR A 476 14.36 22.52 6.81
C THR A 476 15.61 23.11 6.17
N ASN A 477 16.43 22.29 5.49
CA ASN A 477 17.58 22.69 4.70
C ASN A 477 17.21 23.32 3.33
N PHE A 478 15.96 23.21 2.88
CA PHE A 478 15.52 23.75 1.60
C PHE A 478 14.88 25.15 1.74
N PRO A 479 15.22 26.12 0.86
CA PRO A 479 14.78 27.51 1.01
C PRO A 479 13.30 27.76 0.73
N HIS A 480 12.64 26.88 -0.04
CA HIS A 480 11.20 26.95 -0.38
C HIS A 480 10.30 26.18 0.61
N VAL A 481 10.86 25.76 1.75
CA VAL A 481 10.13 25.07 2.83
C VAL A 481 9.74 26.07 3.92
N THR A 482 8.45 26.13 4.24
CA THR A 482 7.90 26.96 5.31
C THR A 482 7.39 26.10 6.46
N LEU A 483 7.90 26.29 7.68
CA LEU A 483 7.36 25.67 8.89
C LEU A 483 6.22 26.51 9.47
N LEU A 484 5.03 25.93 9.56
CA LEU A 484 3.84 26.54 10.14
C LEU A 484 3.41 25.75 11.38
N SER A 485 3.62 26.33 12.57
CA SER A 485 3.22 25.71 13.84
C SER A 485 1.83 26.15 14.27
N LEU A 486 0.93 25.19 14.51
CA LEU A 486 -0.42 25.45 14.99
C LEU A 486 -0.47 25.57 16.51
N ASN A 487 -0.82 26.76 17.01
CA ASN A 487 -1.04 27.01 18.43
C ASN A 487 -2.43 26.55 18.90
N ARG A 488 -2.64 26.39 20.20
CA ARG A 488 -3.97 26.16 20.79
C ARG A 488 -4.90 27.35 20.55
N LEU A 489 -6.21 27.10 20.45
CA LEU A 489 -7.20 28.16 20.24
C LEU A 489 -7.29 29.06 21.48
N GLY A 490 -7.40 30.37 21.24
CA GLY A 490 -7.74 31.33 22.29
C GLY A 490 -9.19 31.14 22.76
N ARG A 491 -9.48 31.62 23.98
CA ARG A 491 -10.82 31.52 24.59
C ARG A 491 -11.98 31.98 23.68
N PRO A 492 -11.89 33.07 22.89
CA PRO A 492 -12.97 33.47 21.98
C PRO A 492 -13.28 32.41 20.92
N ALA A 493 -12.25 31.89 20.25
CA ALA A 493 -12.38 30.83 19.25
C ALA A 493 -12.90 29.52 19.86
N SER A 494 -12.43 29.15 21.05
CA SER A 494 -12.96 27.99 21.77
C SER A 494 -14.45 28.14 22.13
N ARG A 495 -14.92 29.33 22.52
CA ARG A 495 -16.35 29.58 22.77
C ARG A 495 -17.19 29.43 21.50
N SER A 496 -16.74 29.99 20.38
CA SER A 496 -17.42 29.81 19.10
C SER A 496 -17.48 28.33 18.70
N LEU A 497 -16.42 27.57 18.98
CA LEU A 497 -16.38 26.13 18.70
C LEU A 497 -17.35 25.33 19.59
N ILE A 498 -17.52 25.70 20.87
CA ILE A 498 -18.53 25.13 21.77
C ILE A 498 -19.93 25.37 21.21
N GLN A 499 -20.23 26.61 20.81
CA GLN A 499 -21.54 26.97 20.24
C GLN A 499 -21.82 26.17 18.96
N MET A 500 -20.84 26.07 18.07
CA MET A 500 -20.95 25.29 16.85
C MET A 500 -21.22 23.80 17.14
N ALA A 501 -20.50 23.22 18.11
CA ALA A 501 -20.69 21.82 18.50
C ALA A 501 -22.03 21.56 19.23
N ALA A 502 -22.60 22.57 19.88
CA ALA A 502 -23.91 22.50 20.52
C ALA A 502 -25.09 22.62 19.55
N GLY A 503 -24.85 23.14 18.34
CA GLY A 503 -25.88 23.35 17.33
C GLY A 503 -26.91 24.40 17.77
N GLU A 504 -28.20 24.09 17.62
CA GLU A 504 -29.30 24.96 18.07
C GLU A 504 -29.45 25.00 19.61
N ARG A 505 -28.67 24.19 20.34
CA ARG A 505 -28.80 24.06 21.80
C ARG A 505 -28.04 25.15 22.53
N SER A 506 -28.72 25.90 23.39
CA SER A 506 -28.07 26.89 24.26
C SER A 506 -27.51 26.24 25.53
N LEU A 507 -26.22 26.45 25.81
CA LEU A 507 -25.55 25.94 27.01
C LEU A 507 -25.42 27.04 28.08
N PRO A 508 -25.70 26.75 29.37
CA PRO A 508 -25.53 27.72 30.45
C PRO A 508 -24.08 28.24 30.54
N PRO A 509 -23.85 29.53 30.87
CA PRO A 509 -22.50 30.10 30.95
C PRO A 509 -21.54 29.34 31.87
N ILE A 510 -22.06 28.80 32.99
CA ILE A 510 -21.27 28.00 33.93
C ILE A 510 -20.73 26.71 33.31
N VAL A 511 -21.49 26.09 32.40
CA VAL A 511 -21.08 24.89 31.66
C VAL A 511 -20.03 25.26 30.61
N ILE A 512 -20.23 26.37 29.89
CA ILE A 512 -19.27 26.88 28.90
C ILE A 512 -17.91 27.16 29.57
N GLU A 513 -17.89 27.88 30.69
CA GLU A 513 -16.64 28.16 31.41
C GLU A 513 -15.95 26.89 31.91
N ALA A 514 -16.72 25.92 32.38
CA ALA A 514 -16.16 24.65 32.83
C ALA A 514 -15.54 23.86 31.65
N ILE A 515 -16.16 23.85 30.47
CA ILE A 515 -15.58 23.25 29.25
C ILE A 515 -14.29 23.99 28.84
N LEU A 516 -14.30 25.33 28.81
CA LEU A 516 -13.12 26.13 28.45
C LEU A 516 -11.95 25.89 29.40
N SER A 517 -12.22 25.79 30.70
CA SER A 517 -11.19 25.61 31.73
C SER A 517 -10.45 24.28 31.62
N ARG A 518 -11.11 23.26 31.07
CA ARG A 518 -10.58 21.88 31.00
C ARG A 518 -9.98 21.53 29.65
N THR A 519 -10.43 22.20 28.58
CA THR A 519 -10.04 21.85 27.19
C THR A 519 -8.71 22.45 26.75
N GLU A 520 -8.21 23.43 27.50
CA GLU A 520 -6.95 24.16 27.24
C GLU A 520 -6.81 24.67 25.79
N GLY A 521 -7.94 24.90 25.10
CA GLY A 521 -7.96 25.40 23.72
C GLY A 521 -7.65 24.36 22.63
N VAL A 522 -7.58 23.07 22.93
CA VAL A 522 -7.42 22.02 21.90
C VAL A 522 -8.77 21.78 21.20
N PRO A 523 -8.91 22.05 19.88
CA PRO A 523 -10.20 22.00 19.17
C PRO A 523 -10.95 20.68 19.33
N LEU A 524 -10.25 19.54 19.12
CA LEU A 524 -10.88 18.23 19.29
C LEU A 524 -11.43 18.04 20.71
N PHE A 525 -10.70 18.52 21.72
CA PHE A 525 -11.15 18.40 23.09
C PHE A 525 -12.35 19.29 23.38
N VAL A 526 -12.36 20.52 22.86
CA VAL A 526 -13.52 21.41 22.93
C VAL A 526 -14.76 20.75 22.34
N GLU A 527 -14.64 20.17 21.14
CA GLU A 527 -15.74 19.53 20.43
C GLU A 527 -16.25 18.29 21.18
N GLU A 528 -15.37 17.37 21.55
CA GLU A 528 -15.74 16.10 22.17
C GLU A 528 -16.26 16.26 23.60
N LEU A 529 -15.69 17.20 24.37
CA LEU A 529 -16.20 17.51 25.71
C LEU A 529 -17.58 18.15 25.64
N THR A 530 -17.81 19.05 24.67
CA THR A 530 -19.13 19.66 24.46
C THR A 530 -20.18 18.59 24.15
N LYS A 531 -19.90 17.67 23.23
CA LYS A 531 -20.81 16.54 22.92
C LYS A 531 -21.05 15.66 24.14
N ALA A 532 -20.02 15.28 24.89
CA ALA A 532 -20.15 14.43 26.07
C ALA A 532 -21.02 15.05 27.17
N VAL A 533 -20.88 16.36 27.39
CA VAL A 533 -21.69 17.12 28.35
C VAL A 533 -23.14 17.21 27.86
N ILE A 534 -23.38 17.48 26.59
CA ILE A 534 -24.73 17.49 25.98
C ILE A 534 -25.42 16.12 26.11
N GLU A 535 -24.67 15.03 25.91
CA GLU A 535 -25.18 13.66 26.04
C GLU A 535 -25.37 13.20 27.50
N SER A 536 -24.94 14.00 28.49
CA SER A 536 -24.98 13.61 29.90
C SER A 536 -26.35 13.77 30.56
N ALA A 537 -26.62 12.99 31.60
CA ALA A 537 -27.89 13.00 32.33
C ALA A 537 -28.04 14.19 33.32
N ILE A 538 -27.35 15.29 33.10
CA ILE A 538 -27.38 16.49 33.97
C ILE A 538 -28.47 17.49 33.57
N TRP A 539 -29.18 17.24 32.48
CA TRP A 539 -30.17 18.14 31.90
C TRP A 539 -31.59 17.83 32.37
N LYS A 540 -32.44 18.84 32.50
CA LYS A 540 -33.89 18.67 32.69
C LYS A 540 -34.55 18.25 31.38
N THR A 541 -35.56 17.39 31.45
CA THR A 541 -36.43 17.09 30.31
C THR A 541 -37.34 18.31 30.06
N THR A 542 -37.00 19.14 29.09
CA THR A 542 -37.82 20.27 28.63
C THR A 542 -38.68 19.84 27.42
N ALA A 543 -39.91 20.37 27.33
CA ALA A 543 -40.87 20.04 26.27
C ALA A 543 -40.55 20.70 24.90
N GLY A 544 -39.42 21.41 24.79
CA GLY A 544 -38.99 22.12 23.57
C GLY A 544 -37.50 21.90 23.28
N HIS A 545 -37.14 21.92 22.00
CA HIS A 545 -35.86 21.42 21.49
C HIS A 545 -34.63 22.38 21.60
N GLY A 546 -34.74 23.54 22.26
CA GLY A 546 -33.73 24.60 22.17
C GLY A 546 -32.82 24.80 23.39
N ASP A 547 -33.35 24.88 24.61
CA ASP A 547 -32.55 25.29 25.77
C ASP A 547 -32.25 24.13 26.72
N LEU A 548 -30.95 23.90 26.99
CA LEU A 548 -30.47 22.90 27.95
C LEU A 548 -30.36 23.52 29.34
N GLU A 549 -31.33 23.22 30.21
CA GLU A 549 -31.30 23.61 31.62
C GLU A 549 -30.73 22.51 32.51
N LEU A 550 -29.89 22.88 33.47
CA LEU A 550 -29.36 21.93 34.46
C LEU A 550 -30.46 21.42 35.41
N ALA A 551 -30.47 20.11 35.66
CA ALA A 551 -31.36 19.44 36.62
C ALA A 551 -31.08 19.83 38.08
N GLY A 552 -29.90 20.39 38.37
CA GLY A 552 -29.46 20.85 39.69
C GLY A 552 -28.11 21.60 39.59
N PRO A 553 -27.42 21.88 40.72
CA PRO A 553 -26.08 22.46 40.68
C PRO A 553 -25.10 21.54 39.94
N LEU A 554 -24.20 22.10 39.13
CA LEU A 554 -23.23 21.33 38.34
C LEU A 554 -22.33 20.50 39.28
N PRO A 555 -22.39 19.16 39.25
CA PRO A 555 -21.54 18.33 40.09
C PRO A 555 -20.05 18.53 39.74
N PRO A 556 -19.12 18.53 40.72
CA PRO A 556 -17.68 18.73 40.46
C PRO A 556 -17.08 17.75 39.42
N LEU A 557 -17.63 16.53 39.37
CA LEU A 557 -17.22 15.43 38.50
C LEU A 557 -18.12 15.24 37.25
N ALA A 558 -19.11 16.09 37.03
CA ALA A 558 -20.06 15.91 35.91
C ALA A 558 -19.44 16.13 34.54
N ILE A 559 -18.38 16.94 34.49
CA ILE A 559 -17.59 17.14 33.29
C ILE A 559 -16.36 16.22 33.43
N PRO A 560 -15.95 15.50 32.38
CA PRO A 560 -14.69 14.77 32.36
C PRO A 560 -13.47 15.69 32.60
N ALA A 561 -12.41 15.17 33.23
CA ALA A 561 -11.19 15.94 33.48
C ALA A 561 -10.26 15.94 32.26
N THR A 562 -10.28 14.87 31.46
CA THR A 562 -9.44 14.70 30.28
C THR A 562 -10.26 14.32 29.04
N LEU A 563 -9.66 14.48 27.85
CA LEU A 563 -10.24 14.00 26.58
C LEU A 563 -10.46 12.48 26.61
N GLN A 564 -9.52 11.72 27.19
CA GLN A 564 -9.66 10.28 27.34
C GLN A 564 -10.88 9.92 28.19
N ASP A 565 -11.07 10.59 29.34
CA ASP A 565 -12.25 10.36 30.20
C ASP A 565 -13.55 10.67 29.44
N SER A 566 -13.55 11.76 28.66
CA SER A 566 -14.71 12.16 27.85
C SER A 566 -15.05 11.11 26.79
N LEU A 567 -14.06 10.60 26.07
CA LEU A 567 -14.24 9.57 25.05
C LEU A 567 -14.63 8.23 25.66
N MET A 568 -14.07 7.86 26.82
CA MET A 568 -14.43 6.65 27.55
C MET A 568 -15.87 6.69 28.02
N VAL A 569 -16.34 7.80 28.61
CA VAL A 569 -17.74 7.97 29.04
C VAL A 569 -18.70 7.82 27.86
N ARG A 570 -18.36 8.36 26.68
CA ARG A 570 -19.17 8.20 25.46
C ARG A 570 -19.18 6.74 24.99
N LEU A 571 -18.04 6.07 24.97
CA LEU A 571 -17.92 4.66 24.61
C LEU A 571 -18.67 3.73 25.57
N ASP A 572 -18.63 3.98 26.88
CA ASP A 572 -19.32 3.15 27.89
C ASP A 572 -20.85 3.22 27.77
N ARG A 573 -21.40 4.37 27.34
CA ARG A 573 -22.84 4.51 27.05
C ARG A 573 -23.29 3.73 25.82
N LEU A 574 -22.34 3.29 24.98
CA LEU A 574 -22.59 2.55 23.75
C LEU A 574 -22.38 1.04 23.92
N ALA A 575 -22.46 0.48 25.13
CA ALA A 575 -22.49 -0.98 25.29
C ALA A 575 -23.74 -1.58 24.63
N PRO A 576 -23.65 -2.59 23.74
CA PRO A 576 -22.50 -3.46 23.44
C PRO A 576 -21.60 -3.03 22.25
N ALA A 577 -21.93 -1.96 21.54
CA ALA A 577 -21.13 -1.44 20.41
C ALA A 577 -19.70 -1.01 20.79
N ARG A 578 -19.44 -0.72 22.08
CA ARG A 578 -18.10 -0.52 22.63
C ARG A 578 -17.13 -1.64 22.28
N ASP A 579 -17.57 -2.89 22.37
CA ASP A 579 -16.68 -4.05 22.15
C ASP A 579 -16.25 -4.13 20.67
N VAL A 580 -17.14 -3.76 19.75
CA VAL A 580 -16.83 -3.62 18.31
C VAL A 580 -15.83 -2.48 18.08
N ALA A 581 -15.98 -1.35 18.76
CA ALA A 581 -15.03 -0.24 18.69
C ALA A 581 -13.64 -0.64 19.22
N GLN A 582 -13.57 -1.43 20.30
CA GLN A 582 -12.31 -1.95 20.84
C GLN A 582 -11.61 -2.91 19.87
N ILE A 583 -12.36 -3.82 19.24
CA ILE A 583 -11.84 -4.73 18.20
C ILE A 583 -11.30 -3.92 17.01
N ALA A 584 -12.10 -2.99 16.51
CA ALA A 584 -11.72 -2.09 15.42
C ALA A 584 -10.45 -1.29 15.76
N ALA A 585 -10.33 -0.83 17.00
CA ALA A 585 -9.18 -0.07 17.46
C ALA A 585 -7.87 -0.88 17.45
N CYS A 586 -7.94 -2.20 17.70
CA CYS A 586 -6.79 -3.10 17.57
C CYS A 586 -6.39 -3.36 16.11
N ILE A 587 -7.32 -3.28 15.15
CA ILE A 587 -7.04 -3.45 13.72
C ILE A 587 -6.33 -2.22 13.18
N GLY A 588 -6.87 -1.03 13.47
CA GLY A 588 -6.29 0.23 13.01
C GLY A 588 -7.31 1.35 12.89
N ARG A 589 -6.88 2.47 12.30
CA ARG A 589 -7.77 3.62 12.07
C ARG A 589 -8.82 3.32 11.00
N GLU A 590 -8.47 2.50 10.02
CA GLU A 590 -9.36 2.02 8.96
C GLU A 590 -9.43 0.51 9.05
N PHE A 591 -10.61 -0.05 8.85
CA PHE A 591 -10.84 -1.49 9.01
C PHE A 591 -11.99 -1.96 8.13
N ASP A 592 -11.84 -3.16 7.58
CA ASP A 592 -12.88 -3.82 6.81
C ASP A 592 -13.90 -4.49 7.73
N GLU A 593 -15.17 -4.47 7.32
CA GLU A 593 -16.25 -5.11 8.07
C GLU A 593 -16.05 -6.62 8.24
N ASP A 594 -15.53 -7.30 7.22
CA ASP A 594 -15.33 -8.76 7.24
C ASP A 594 -14.24 -9.21 8.23
N VAL A 595 -13.19 -8.40 8.40
CA VAL A 595 -12.16 -8.61 9.42
C VAL A 595 -12.76 -8.43 10.81
N VAL A 596 -13.49 -7.34 11.06
CA VAL A 596 -14.17 -7.13 12.34
C VAL A 596 -15.17 -8.24 12.63
N ARG A 597 -15.94 -8.68 11.63
CA ARG A 597 -16.90 -9.77 11.76
C ARG A 597 -16.24 -11.08 12.21
N THR A 598 -15.12 -11.40 11.58
CA THR A 598 -14.35 -12.61 11.90
C THR A 598 -13.72 -12.53 13.29
N VAL A 599 -13.23 -11.35 13.69
CA VAL A 599 -12.61 -11.13 15.01
C VAL A 599 -13.65 -10.91 16.13
N ALA A 600 -14.86 -10.45 15.83
CA ALA A 600 -15.91 -10.32 16.82
C ALA A 600 -16.55 -11.68 17.13
N GLY A 601 -16.83 -12.47 16.09
CA GLY A 601 -17.50 -13.77 16.23
C GLY A 601 -18.97 -13.66 16.67
N CYS A 602 -19.58 -12.48 16.54
CA CYS A 602 -21.00 -12.26 16.83
C CYS A 602 -21.87 -12.40 15.55
N PRO A 603 -23.18 -12.64 15.67
CA PRO A 603 -24.09 -12.70 14.53
C PRO A 603 -24.11 -11.38 13.73
N GLU A 604 -24.24 -11.48 12.41
CA GLU A 604 -24.21 -10.33 11.48
C GLU A 604 -25.20 -9.20 11.84
N PRO A 605 -26.46 -9.47 12.23
CA PRO A 605 -27.39 -8.40 12.63
C PRO A 605 -26.90 -7.62 13.87
N GLN A 606 -26.19 -8.28 14.79
CA GLN A 606 -25.66 -7.65 15.99
C GLN A 606 -24.47 -6.74 15.66
N LEU A 607 -23.58 -7.19 14.77
CA LEU A 607 -22.46 -6.38 14.29
C LEU A 607 -22.96 -5.15 13.53
N ALA A 608 -23.92 -5.33 12.62
CA ALA A 608 -24.50 -4.25 11.84
C ALA A 608 -25.13 -3.18 12.76
N ALA A 609 -25.93 -3.60 13.76
CA ALA A 609 -26.51 -2.69 14.75
C ALA A 609 -25.43 -1.91 15.53
N ALA A 610 -24.35 -2.57 15.94
CA ALA A 610 -23.24 -1.93 16.65
C ALA A 610 -22.49 -0.90 15.77
N LEU A 611 -22.20 -1.25 14.52
CA LEU A 611 -21.54 -0.33 13.57
C LEU A 611 -22.42 0.88 13.26
N VAL A 612 -23.74 0.68 13.11
CA VAL A 612 -24.71 1.77 12.97
C VAL A 612 -24.66 2.65 14.22
N GLN A 613 -24.76 2.10 15.43
CA GLN A 613 -24.68 2.87 16.67
C GLN A 613 -23.39 3.71 16.78
N LEU A 614 -22.23 3.16 16.38
CA LEU A 614 -20.96 3.89 16.39
C LEU A 614 -20.91 5.01 15.34
N CYS A 615 -21.54 4.82 14.17
CA CYS A 615 -21.71 5.86 13.15
C CYS A 615 -22.61 6.99 13.66
N TRP A 616 -23.76 6.65 14.25
CA TRP A 616 -24.71 7.61 14.85
C TRP A 616 -24.08 8.42 15.98
N ALA A 617 -23.27 7.78 16.82
CA ALA A 617 -22.49 8.45 17.87
C ALA A 617 -21.35 9.33 17.30
N GLY A 618 -21.10 9.26 15.99
CA GLY A 618 -20.06 10.01 15.30
C GLY A 618 -18.64 9.57 15.65
N LEU A 619 -18.44 8.36 16.17
CA LEU A 619 -17.11 7.83 16.54
C LEU A 619 -16.39 7.24 15.33
N ILE A 620 -17.16 6.55 14.47
CA ILE A 620 -16.69 6.00 13.21
C ILE A 620 -17.52 6.55 12.05
N GLN A 621 -17.06 6.30 10.83
CA GLN A 621 -17.77 6.59 9.59
C GLN A 621 -17.64 5.39 8.64
N ARG A 622 -18.75 5.04 7.98
CA ARG A 622 -18.80 3.98 6.96
C ARG A 622 -18.34 4.50 5.60
N ARG A 623 -17.65 3.66 4.84
CA ARG A 623 -17.16 3.87 3.47
C ARG A 623 -17.38 2.61 2.63
N GLY A 624 -17.24 2.74 1.31
CA GLY A 624 -17.36 1.63 0.36
C GLY A 624 -18.80 1.30 0.00
N THR A 625 -18.97 0.67 -1.15
CA THR A 625 -20.26 0.17 -1.64
C THR A 625 -20.49 -1.26 -1.13
N PRO A 626 -21.74 -1.66 -0.83
CA PRO A 626 -22.07 -3.05 -0.57
C PRO A 626 -21.49 -3.98 -1.65
N PRO A 627 -20.99 -5.18 -1.30
CA PRO A 627 -21.00 -5.80 0.03
C PRO A 627 -19.76 -5.50 0.89
N HIS A 628 -18.84 -4.63 0.44
CA HIS A 628 -17.55 -4.39 1.08
C HIS A 628 -17.50 -3.02 1.75
N HIS A 629 -18.03 -2.96 2.97
CA HIS A 629 -17.93 -1.77 3.80
C HIS A 629 -16.56 -1.66 4.47
N VAL A 630 -15.93 -0.49 4.29
CA VAL A 630 -14.71 -0.08 5.00
C VAL A 630 -15.12 0.97 6.02
N TYR A 631 -14.77 0.81 7.27
CA TYR A 631 -15.06 1.81 8.30
C TYR A 631 -13.77 2.53 8.70
N SER A 632 -13.91 3.74 9.23
CA SER A 632 -12.77 4.48 9.78
C SER A 632 -13.16 5.28 11.00
N PHE A 633 -12.25 5.40 11.97
CA PHE A 633 -12.43 6.33 13.09
C PHE A 633 -12.33 7.77 12.60
N LYS A 634 -13.28 8.62 13.01
CA LYS A 634 -13.25 10.06 12.66
C LYS A 634 -11.94 10.71 13.15
N HIS A 635 -11.49 10.33 14.34
CA HIS A 635 -10.25 10.82 14.94
C HIS A 635 -9.36 9.68 15.45
N ALA A 636 -8.05 9.78 15.23
CA ALA A 636 -7.07 8.82 15.75
C ALA A 636 -7.12 8.70 17.29
N LEU A 637 -7.40 9.81 17.99
CA LEU A 637 -7.53 9.80 19.45
C LEU A 637 -8.75 9.01 19.96
N VAL A 638 -9.81 8.88 19.15
CA VAL A 638 -10.97 8.02 19.47
C VAL A 638 -10.57 6.55 19.42
N ARG A 639 -9.84 6.16 18.36
CA ARG A 639 -9.23 4.83 18.26
C ARG A 639 -8.31 4.56 19.45
N ASP A 640 -7.43 5.51 19.78
CA ASP A 640 -6.46 5.36 20.88
C ASP A 640 -7.15 5.22 22.24
N ALA A 641 -8.23 5.98 22.47
CA ALA A 641 -9.04 5.85 23.68
C ALA A 641 -9.71 4.46 23.76
N ALA A 642 -10.33 4.00 22.67
CA ALA A 642 -10.93 2.66 22.61
C ALA A 642 -9.88 1.56 22.85
N TYR A 643 -8.70 1.65 22.23
CA TYR A 643 -7.60 0.72 22.43
C TYR A 643 -7.08 0.74 23.88
N ALA A 644 -6.94 1.92 24.47
CA ALA A 644 -6.42 2.10 25.82
C ALA A 644 -7.32 1.46 26.91
N THR A 645 -8.62 1.33 26.64
CA THR A 645 -9.57 0.71 27.59
C THR A 645 -9.39 -0.80 27.76
N LEU A 646 -8.72 -1.48 26.81
CA LEU A 646 -8.52 -2.93 26.87
C LEU A 646 -7.44 -3.31 27.88
N LEU A 647 -7.69 -4.36 28.66
CA LEU A 647 -6.67 -5.01 29.49
C LEU A 647 -5.61 -5.68 28.60
N LYS A 648 -4.37 -5.79 29.11
CA LYS A 648 -3.25 -6.40 28.37
C LYS A 648 -3.57 -7.80 27.83
N SER A 649 -4.20 -8.66 28.63
CA SER A 649 -4.59 -10.02 28.22
C SER A 649 -5.62 -10.01 27.09
N SER A 650 -6.63 -9.14 27.16
CA SER A 650 -7.63 -8.96 26.11
C SER A 650 -7.02 -8.41 24.81
N ARG A 651 -6.10 -7.44 24.91
CA ARG A 651 -5.35 -6.94 23.73
C ARG A 651 -4.60 -8.07 23.06
N GLN A 652 -3.85 -8.87 23.83
CA GLN A 652 -3.09 -9.99 23.30
C GLN A 652 -3.98 -10.99 22.55
N GLN A 653 -5.12 -11.36 23.13
CA GLN A 653 -6.10 -12.25 22.50
C GLN A 653 -6.69 -11.67 21.21
N LEU A 654 -7.02 -10.38 21.20
CA LEU A 654 -7.54 -9.70 20.02
C LEU A 654 -6.50 -9.64 18.90
N HIS A 655 -5.26 -9.24 19.21
CA HIS A 655 -4.18 -9.20 18.24
C HIS A 655 -3.88 -10.59 17.64
N ALA A 656 -3.93 -11.66 18.44
CA ALA A 656 -3.79 -13.03 17.93
C ALA A 656 -4.91 -13.38 16.93
N ARG A 657 -6.16 -13.05 17.25
CA ARG A 657 -7.31 -13.29 16.36
C ARG A 657 -7.25 -12.43 15.10
N ILE A 658 -6.75 -11.20 15.19
CA ILE A 658 -6.58 -10.31 14.03
C ILE A 658 -5.53 -10.88 13.09
N ALA A 659 -4.37 -11.32 13.59
CA ALA A 659 -3.35 -11.97 12.78
C ALA A 659 -3.93 -13.16 11.99
N GLN A 660 -4.66 -14.05 12.67
CA GLN A 660 -5.35 -15.19 12.03
C GLN A 660 -6.41 -14.77 11.02
N ALA A 661 -7.14 -13.69 11.28
CA ALA A 661 -8.15 -13.16 10.36
C ALA A 661 -7.50 -12.59 9.10
N ILE A 662 -6.38 -11.87 9.22
CA ILE A 662 -5.62 -11.34 8.07
C ILE A 662 -5.07 -12.50 7.23
N GLU A 663 -4.43 -13.49 7.85
CA GLU A 663 -3.90 -14.66 7.14
C GLU A 663 -4.98 -15.41 6.33
N ARG A 664 -6.18 -15.56 6.90
CA ARG A 664 -7.28 -16.29 6.27
C ARG A 664 -8.01 -15.48 5.21
N LEU A 665 -8.32 -14.22 5.50
CA LEU A 665 -9.20 -13.39 4.66
C LEU A 665 -8.44 -12.55 3.64
N ARG A 666 -7.11 -12.37 3.85
CA ARG A 666 -6.22 -11.51 3.08
C ARG A 666 -4.82 -12.14 2.93
N PRO A 667 -4.70 -13.37 2.38
CA PRO A 667 -3.39 -13.99 2.16
C PRO A 667 -2.47 -13.11 1.30
N GLU A 668 -3.04 -12.31 0.38
CA GLU A 668 -2.31 -11.35 -0.43
C GLU A 668 -1.62 -10.25 0.41
N ILE A 669 -2.25 -9.78 1.48
CA ILE A 669 -1.65 -8.80 2.40
C ILE A 669 -0.57 -9.49 3.24
N ALA A 670 -0.84 -10.69 3.76
CA ALA A 670 0.15 -11.45 4.53
C ALA A 670 1.42 -11.76 3.73
N MET A 671 1.30 -11.96 2.41
CA MET A 671 2.42 -12.18 1.51
C MET A 671 3.12 -10.87 1.08
N ALA A 672 2.35 -9.82 0.75
CA ALA A 672 2.90 -8.57 0.24
C ALA A 672 3.40 -7.61 1.33
N GLN A 673 2.91 -7.76 2.56
CA GLN A 673 3.17 -6.93 3.75
C GLN A 673 3.19 -7.80 5.03
N PRO A 674 4.07 -8.82 5.11
CA PRO A 674 4.15 -9.73 6.26
C PRO A 674 4.42 -9.03 7.60
N GLU A 675 5.03 -7.84 7.58
CA GLU A 675 5.29 -7.01 8.75
C GLU A 675 4.02 -6.60 9.52
N ILE A 676 2.86 -6.51 8.85
CA ILE A 676 1.58 -6.21 9.51
C ILE A 676 1.17 -7.39 10.40
N VAL A 677 1.25 -8.60 9.86
CA VAL A 677 0.94 -9.83 10.60
C VAL A 677 1.94 -10.00 11.74
N ALA A 678 3.23 -9.74 11.49
CA ALA A 678 4.25 -9.72 12.53
C ALA A 678 3.91 -8.74 13.66
N HIS A 679 3.48 -7.52 13.36
CA HIS A 679 3.08 -6.53 14.37
C HIS A 679 1.97 -7.07 15.27
N HIS A 680 0.89 -7.62 14.71
CA HIS A 680 -0.17 -8.22 15.51
C HIS A 680 0.33 -9.43 16.34
N LEU A 681 1.22 -10.26 15.81
CA LEU A 681 1.78 -11.38 16.58
C LEU A 681 2.71 -10.93 17.72
N ILE A 682 3.45 -9.83 17.54
CA ILE A 682 4.25 -9.19 18.60
C ILE A 682 3.34 -8.69 19.71
N GLU A 683 2.31 -7.90 19.37
CA GLU A 683 1.33 -7.38 20.33
C GLU A 683 0.52 -8.50 21.00
N ALA A 684 0.35 -9.64 20.32
CA ALA A 684 -0.24 -10.86 20.87
C ALA A 684 0.65 -11.58 21.90
N GLY A 685 1.94 -11.23 22.00
CA GLY A 685 2.90 -11.97 22.81
C GLY A 685 3.28 -13.33 22.21
N LEU A 686 3.23 -13.47 20.87
CA LEU A 686 3.56 -14.69 20.12
C LEU A 686 4.85 -14.50 19.28
N PRO A 687 6.01 -14.27 19.93
CA PRO A 687 7.23 -13.87 19.23
C PRO A 687 7.83 -14.96 18.32
N ASP A 688 7.54 -16.26 18.55
CA ASP A 688 7.96 -17.35 17.66
C ASP A 688 7.29 -17.25 16.28
N GLN A 689 5.98 -17.01 16.26
CA GLN A 689 5.23 -16.86 15.02
C GLN A 689 5.60 -15.53 14.34
N ALA A 690 5.76 -14.46 15.13
CA ALA A 690 6.18 -13.16 14.61
C ALA A 690 7.55 -13.22 13.90
N ALA A 691 8.51 -14.01 14.42
CA ALA A 691 9.85 -14.13 13.86
C ALA A 691 9.83 -14.62 12.40
N THR A 692 8.95 -15.56 12.08
CA THR A 692 8.76 -16.07 10.70
C THR A 692 8.30 -14.95 9.75
N TYR A 693 7.33 -14.14 10.18
CA TYR A 693 6.82 -13.02 9.39
C TYR A 693 7.83 -11.87 9.28
N LEU A 694 8.60 -11.57 10.33
CA LEU A 694 9.66 -10.57 10.27
C LEU A 694 10.80 -10.98 9.33
N LEU A 695 11.16 -12.27 9.31
CA LEU A 695 12.14 -12.79 8.36
C LEU A 695 11.62 -12.67 6.91
N ALA A 696 10.35 -12.99 6.68
CA ALA A 696 9.70 -12.80 5.39
C ALA A 696 9.66 -11.31 4.99
N ALA A 697 9.36 -10.41 5.93
CA ALA A 697 9.39 -8.96 5.72
C ALA A 697 10.79 -8.46 5.36
N GLY A 698 11.82 -8.93 6.07
CA GLY A 698 13.21 -8.59 5.78
C GLY A 698 13.65 -9.06 4.39
N ARG A 699 13.24 -10.27 3.97
CA ARG A 699 13.49 -10.78 2.61
C ARG A 699 12.80 -9.94 1.55
N LEU A 700 11.53 -9.62 1.77
CA LEU A 700 10.74 -8.83 0.82
C LEU A 700 11.28 -7.41 0.71
N ALA A 701 11.68 -6.80 1.83
CA ALA A 701 12.33 -5.49 1.86
C ALA A 701 13.70 -5.52 1.16
N LYS A 702 14.55 -6.54 1.39
CA LYS A 702 15.81 -6.73 0.64
C LYS A 702 15.54 -6.86 -0.87
N ALA A 703 14.54 -7.67 -1.25
CA ALA A 703 14.14 -7.87 -2.65
C ALA A 703 13.58 -6.59 -3.30
N ARG A 704 12.85 -5.77 -2.54
CA ARG A 704 12.36 -4.43 -2.96
C ARG A 704 13.39 -3.32 -2.76
N HIS A 705 14.61 -3.66 -2.37
CA HIS A 705 15.75 -2.73 -2.22
C HIS A 705 15.55 -1.65 -1.14
N ALA A 706 14.77 -1.98 -0.11
CA ALA A 706 14.49 -1.19 1.07
C ALA A 706 15.41 -1.64 2.21
N VAL A 707 16.70 -1.23 2.15
CA VAL A 707 17.76 -1.67 3.07
C VAL A 707 17.42 -1.34 4.53
N THR A 708 17.02 -0.09 4.80
CA THR A 708 16.71 0.37 6.17
C THR A 708 15.55 -0.42 6.77
N GLU A 709 14.48 -0.64 6.01
CA GLU A 709 13.35 -1.46 6.40
C GLU A 709 13.79 -2.91 6.63
N ALA A 710 14.56 -3.49 5.72
CA ALA A 710 15.07 -4.85 5.86
C ALA A 710 15.88 -5.01 7.16
N VAL A 711 16.82 -4.11 7.43
CA VAL A 711 17.59 -4.09 8.68
C VAL A 711 16.68 -3.97 9.90
N SER A 712 15.73 -3.03 9.89
CA SER A 712 14.77 -2.81 10.99
C SER A 712 13.95 -4.07 11.32
N GLN A 713 13.44 -4.77 10.29
CA GLN A 713 12.67 -6.00 10.45
C GLN A 713 13.54 -7.15 11.00
N LEU A 714 14.74 -7.34 10.44
CA LEU A 714 15.65 -8.42 10.84
C LEU A 714 16.21 -8.20 12.26
N GLU A 715 16.57 -6.97 12.63
CA GLU A 715 17.00 -6.65 13.99
C GLU A 715 15.87 -6.80 15.01
N THR A 716 14.64 -6.42 14.64
CA THR A 716 13.46 -6.67 15.49
C THR A 716 13.24 -8.17 15.70
N CYS A 717 13.42 -8.97 14.64
CA CYS A 717 13.39 -10.43 14.74
C CYS A 717 14.42 -10.92 15.78
N LEU A 718 15.69 -10.53 15.64
CA LEU A 718 16.74 -10.92 16.59
C LEU A 718 16.48 -10.45 18.03
N ARG A 719 15.95 -9.23 18.24
CA ARG A 719 15.58 -8.74 19.59
C ARG A 719 14.49 -9.57 20.25
N LEU A 720 13.46 -9.96 19.50
CA LEU A 720 12.37 -10.83 20.00
C LEU A 720 12.85 -12.24 20.32
N ARG A 721 14.03 -12.63 19.85
CA ARG A 721 14.68 -13.91 20.11
C ARG A 721 15.63 -13.89 21.29
N ALA A 722 16.33 -12.79 21.54
CA ALA A 722 17.31 -12.65 22.63
C ALA A 722 16.71 -12.54 24.06
N GLY A 723 15.39 -12.71 24.24
CA GLY A 723 14.71 -12.51 25.53
C GLY A 723 14.99 -13.61 26.59
N PRO A 724 15.05 -13.26 27.89
CA PRO A 724 15.58 -14.11 28.99
C PRO A 724 14.72 -15.33 29.40
N GLN A 725 13.74 -15.76 28.61
CA GLN A 725 12.74 -16.78 29.00
C GLN A 725 12.64 -17.95 28.00
N ARG A 726 13.77 -18.43 27.46
CA ARG A 726 13.74 -19.42 26.36
C ARG A 726 14.71 -20.58 26.55
N ASP A 727 14.32 -21.51 27.41
CA ASP A 727 14.94 -22.83 27.59
C ASP A 727 14.27 -23.96 26.77
N ALA A 728 13.45 -23.67 25.73
CA ALA A 728 12.75 -24.74 25.02
C ALA A 728 12.60 -24.53 23.49
N ALA A 729 13.24 -25.45 22.75
CA ALA A 729 12.98 -25.98 21.41
C ALA A 729 13.91 -25.54 20.24
N PRO A 730 14.47 -26.51 19.45
CA PRO A 730 15.42 -26.30 18.34
C PRO A 730 15.00 -25.53 17.05
N PRO A 731 13.71 -25.28 16.69
CA PRO A 731 13.39 -24.59 15.42
C PRO A 731 13.84 -23.12 15.35
N THR A 732 14.36 -22.58 16.45
CA THR A 732 14.58 -21.15 16.69
C THR A 732 15.89 -20.60 16.12
N ARG A 733 16.95 -21.41 16.05
CA ARG A 733 18.28 -20.94 15.61
C ARG A 733 18.38 -20.68 14.12
N ARG A 734 17.60 -21.40 13.30
CA ARG A 734 17.61 -21.25 11.84
C ARG A 734 17.17 -19.85 11.40
N ILE A 735 16.08 -19.32 11.98
CA ILE A 735 15.58 -17.98 11.65
C ILE A 735 16.61 -16.92 12.05
N GLU A 736 17.16 -17.01 13.27
CA GLU A 736 18.19 -16.08 13.74
C GLU A 736 19.42 -16.09 12.84
N ARG A 737 19.90 -17.28 12.46
CA ARG A 737 21.01 -17.42 11.52
C ARG A 737 20.69 -16.81 10.16
N GLU A 738 19.52 -17.08 9.60
CA GLU A 738 19.09 -16.50 8.32
C GLU A 738 18.98 -14.96 8.41
N CYS A 739 18.51 -14.40 9.53
CA CYS A 739 18.52 -12.95 9.77
C CYS A 739 19.96 -12.39 9.81
N LEU A 740 20.87 -13.06 10.52
CA LEU A 740 22.27 -12.62 10.64
C LEU A 740 23.00 -12.68 9.30
N LEU A 741 22.78 -13.72 8.50
CA LEU A 741 23.35 -13.80 7.14
C LEU A 741 22.88 -12.61 6.30
N MET A 742 21.58 -12.34 6.25
CA MET A 742 21.06 -11.20 5.46
C MET A 742 21.50 -9.84 6.00
N LEU A 743 21.62 -9.67 7.33
CA LEU A 743 22.18 -8.45 7.91
C LEU A 743 23.65 -8.28 7.55
N GLY A 744 24.40 -9.38 7.46
CA GLY A 744 25.78 -9.39 6.96
C GLY A 744 25.85 -8.92 5.52
N ASP A 745 25.02 -9.52 4.64
CA ASP A 745 24.97 -9.15 3.22
C ASP A 745 24.65 -7.65 3.05
N LEU A 746 23.65 -7.15 3.78
CA LEU A 746 23.22 -5.75 3.74
C LEU A 746 24.32 -4.80 4.24
N ALA A 747 25.06 -5.17 5.29
CA ALA A 747 26.18 -4.38 5.78
C ALA A 747 27.38 -4.39 4.82
N GLY A 748 27.61 -5.51 4.11
CA GLY A 748 28.63 -5.62 3.05
C GLY A 748 28.35 -4.67 1.89
N VAL A 749 27.08 -4.53 1.48
CA VAL A 749 26.64 -3.55 0.47
C VAL A 749 26.91 -2.10 0.90
N ASP A 750 26.82 -1.80 2.20
CA ASP A 750 27.14 -0.48 2.77
C ASP A 750 28.65 -0.26 3.00
N ASP A 751 29.51 -1.19 2.57
CA ASP A 751 30.97 -1.19 2.73
C ASP A 751 31.43 -1.24 4.22
N ASP A 752 30.55 -1.70 5.13
CA ASP A 752 30.84 -1.89 6.56
C ASP A 752 31.17 -3.36 6.86
N LEU A 753 32.37 -3.77 6.44
CA LEU A 753 32.84 -5.17 6.52
C LEU A 753 32.98 -5.67 7.96
N ASP A 754 33.36 -4.80 8.89
CA ASP A 754 33.52 -5.18 10.30
C ASP A 754 32.14 -5.55 10.89
N ARG A 755 31.12 -4.76 10.58
CA ARG A 755 29.74 -5.08 10.95
C ARG A 755 29.22 -6.31 10.22
N ALA A 756 29.51 -6.45 8.92
CA ALA A 756 29.13 -7.63 8.13
C ALA A 756 29.70 -8.92 8.74
N ASN A 757 31.02 -8.96 8.97
CA ASN A 757 31.71 -10.09 9.59
C ASN A 757 31.19 -10.37 11.00
N THR A 758 30.88 -9.34 11.79
CA THR A 758 30.28 -9.52 13.12
C THR A 758 28.95 -10.29 13.04
N TYR A 759 28.11 -10.00 12.04
CA TYR A 759 26.88 -10.76 11.84
C TYR A 759 27.15 -12.19 11.35
N TYR A 760 28.07 -12.37 10.40
CA TYR A 760 28.44 -13.69 9.89
C TYR A 760 29.05 -14.60 10.96
N GLU A 761 29.93 -14.09 11.82
CA GLU A 761 30.52 -14.83 12.93
C GLU A 761 29.46 -15.30 13.94
N ARG A 762 28.49 -14.44 14.25
CA ARG A 762 27.32 -14.83 15.06
C ARG A 762 26.48 -15.89 14.35
N ALA A 763 26.33 -15.82 13.03
CA ALA A 763 25.63 -16.84 12.25
C ALA A 763 26.36 -18.19 12.28
N VAL A 764 27.71 -18.19 12.23
CA VAL A 764 28.54 -19.41 12.42
C VAL A 764 28.30 -20.02 13.79
N ALA A 765 28.27 -19.21 14.86
CA ALA A 765 28.03 -19.70 16.21
C ALA A 765 26.64 -20.36 16.40
N LEU A 766 25.66 -19.98 15.57
CA LEU A 766 24.31 -20.57 15.55
C LEU A 766 24.16 -21.76 14.58
N GLY A 767 25.21 -22.13 13.83
CA GLY A 767 25.16 -23.25 12.89
C GLY A 767 25.00 -24.61 13.60
N GLU A 768 23.96 -25.35 13.25
CA GLU A 768 23.64 -26.66 13.85
C GLU A 768 24.40 -27.79 13.17
N THR A 769 24.54 -27.71 11.85
CA THR A 769 25.31 -28.64 11.03
C THR A 769 26.62 -28.01 10.56
N ASP A 770 27.58 -28.83 10.14
CA ASP A 770 28.81 -28.30 9.50
C ASP A 770 28.47 -27.55 8.21
N ALA A 771 27.51 -28.03 7.42
CA ALA A 771 27.02 -27.33 6.24
C ALA A 771 26.48 -25.92 6.55
N ASP A 772 25.79 -25.73 7.68
CA ASP A 772 25.31 -24.43 8.10
C ASP A 772 26.44 -23.49 8.52
N ARG A 773 27.41 -24.03 9.28
CA ARG A 773 28.59 -23.28 9.73
C ARG A 773 29.46 -22.88 8.55
N ASP A 774 29.65 -23.79 7.60
CA ASP A 774 30.45 -23.56 6.40
C ASP A 774 29.77 -22.53 5.50
N ARG A 775 28.44 -22.61 5.32
CA ARG A 775 27.67 -21.59 4.59
C ARG A 775 27.89 -20.18 5.15
N ALA A 776 27.82 -20.02 6.47
CA ALA A 776 28.06 -18.73 7.13
C ALA A 776 29.54 -18.32 7.08
N ARG A 777 30.46 -19.27 7.27
CA ARG A 777 31.91 -19.02 7.19
C ARG A 777 32.35 -18.59 5.79
N ASN A 778 31.66 -19.05 4.76
CA ASN A 778 31.89 -18.68 3.37
C ASN A 778 31.50 -17.23 3.07
N CYS A 779 30.61 -16.62 3.86
CA CYS A 779 30.28 -15.20 3.71
C CYS A 779 31.30 -14.26 4.37
N ILE A 780 32.17 -14.76 5.27
CA ILE A 780 33.14 -13.92 5.99
C ILE A 780 34.21 -13.41 5.02
N HIS A 781 34.40 -12.08 5.01
CA HIS A 781 35.42 -11.40 4.22
C HIS A 781 36.73 -11.30 5.01
N ARG A 782 37.74 -12.09 4.64
CA ARG A 782 39.03 -12.13 5.37
C ARG A 782 40.05 -11.25 4.70
N ALA A 783 40.41 -10.13 5.34
CA ALA A 783 41.47 -9.27 4.85
C ALA A 783 42.86 -9.84 5.20
N SER A 784 43.71 -9.96 4.19
CA SER A 784 45.11 -10.36 4.28
C SER A 784 45.98 -9.35 3.52
N TYR A 785 47.31 -9.49 3.58
CA TYR A 785 48.19 -8.66 2.77
C TYR A 785 49.45 -9.40 2.36
N ALA A 786 49.94 -9.07 1.16
CA ALA A 786 51.28 -9.41 0.71
C ALA A 786 52.20 -8.18 0.86
N VAL A 787 53.52 -8.41 0.93
CA VAL A 787 54.52 -7.34 0.92
C VAL A 787 55.38 -7.47 -0.32
N ARG A 788 55.48 -6.39 -1.09
CA ARG A 788 56.38 -6.33 -2.25
C ARG A 788 57.00 -4.95 -2.41
N ASP A 789 58.31 -4.92 -2.56
CA ASP A 789 59.10 -3.70 -2.72
C ASP A 789 58.80 -2.66 -1.61
N GLY A 790 58.62 -3.16 -0.38
CA GLY A 790 58.28 -2.36 0.81
C GLY A 790 56.83 -1.89 0.89
N ALA A 791 56.00 -2.14 -0.13
CA ALA A 791 54.58 -1.79 -0.11
C ALA A 791 53.72 -2.96 0.37
N ARG A 792 52.73 -2.64 1.21
CA ARG A 792 51.67 -3.54 1.66
C ARG A 792 50.54 -3.58 0.62
N LEU A 793 50.24 -4.78 0.15
CA LEU A 793 49.21 -5.05 -0.85
C LEU A 793 48.07 -5.83 -0.19
N VAL A 794 46.92 -5.19 0.01
CA VAL A 794 45.76 -5.79 0.67
C VAL A 794 44.93 -6.57 -0.34
N PHE A 795 44.48 -7.75 0.09
CA PHE A 795 43.51 -8.56 -0.64
C PHE A 795 42.54 -9.19 0.34
N TYR A 796 41.41 -9.64 -0.17
CA TYR A 796 40.35 -10.23 0.63
C TYR A 796 40.00 -11.60 0.09
N GLU A 797 39.88 -12.55 1.00
CA GLU A 797 39.46 -13.90 0.71
C GLU A 797 38.02 -14.12 1.19
N HIS A 798 37.24 -14.72 0.31
CA HIS A 798 35.83 -15.02 0.50
C HIS A 798 35.57 -16.47 0.14
N GLY A 799 34.55 -17.07 0.73
CA GLY A 799 34.15 -18.43 0.39
C GLY A 799 35.16 -19.52 0.77
N SER A 800 34.94 -20.68 0.19
CA SER A 800 35.81 -21.85 0.28
C SER A 800 35.63 -22.73 -0.95
N GLY A 801 36.61 -23.60 -1.23
CA GLY A 801 36.58 -24.52 -2.36
C GLY A 801 37.67 -24.26 -3.40
N GLU A 802 37.84 -25.22 -4.30
CA GLU A 802 38.81 -25.17 -5.39
C GLU A 802 38.10 -25.33 -6.75
N PRO A 803 38.62 -24.70 -7.83
CA PRO A 803 39.79 -23.81 -7.84
C PRO A 803 39.50 -22.42 -7.26
N ALA A 804 40.55 -21.70 -6.84
CA ALA A 804 40.42 -20.31 -6.39
C ALA A 804 40.17 -19.37 -7.58
N ILE A 805 39.19 -18.47 -7.46
CA ILE A 805 38.90 -17.42 -8.44
C ILE A 805 39.58 -16.14 -7.99
N VAL A 806 40.36 -15.50 -8.87
CA VAL A 806 40.97 -14.19 -8.58
C VAL A 806 40.43 -13.15 -9.55
N PHE A 807 39.73 -12.14 -9.03
CA PHE A 807 39.25 -11.01 -9.81
C PHE A 807 40.37 -9.97 -9.98
N ILE A 808 40.73 -9.72 -11.24
CA ILE A 808 41.86 -8.90 -11.64
C ILE A 808 41.32 -7.65 -12.31
N ASN A 809 41.29 -6.59 -11.53
CA ASN A 809 40.69 -5.32 -11.91
C ASN A 809 41.76 -4.29 -12.25
N PRO A 810 41.47 -3.35 -13.16
CA PRO A 810 42.44 -2.33 -13.54
C PRO A 810 42.52 -1.18 -12.51
N VAL A 811 41.51 -1.07 -11.65
CA VAL A 811 41.36 -0.12 -10.53
C VAL A 811 40.53 -0.80 -9.43
N VAL A 812 40.41 -0.18 -8.26
CA VAL A 812 39.54 -0.69 -7.19
C VAL A 812 38.08 -0.34 -7.45
N TYR A 813 37.23 -1.36 -7.44
CA TYR A 813 35.78 -1.19 -7.46
C TYR A 813 35.16 -1.05 -6.06
N GLY A 814 35.88 -1.51 -5.01
CA GLY A 814 35.37 -1.62 -3.64
C GLY A 814 34.60 -2.92 -3.43
N LEU A 815 34.69 -3.50 -2.23
CA LEU A 815 34.07 -4.79 -1.90
C LEU A 815 32.55 -4.75 -2.04
N ALA A 816 31.92 -3.63 -1.67
CA ALA A 816 30.49 -3.42 -1.86
C ALA A 816 30.01 -3.64 -3.32
N THR A 817 30.84 -3.36 -4.34
CA THR A 817 30.45 -3.65 -5.74
C THR A 817 30.54 -5.14 -6.05
N PHE A 818 31.43 -5.87 -5.38
CA PHE A 818 31.58 -7.31 -5.54
C PHE A 818 30.52 -8.11 -4.79
N GLU A 819 29.85 -7.54 -3.79
CA GLU A 819 28.90 -8.27 -2.93
C GLU A 819 27.87 -9.11 -3.71
N PRO A 820 27.20 -8.62 -4.78
CA PRO A 820 26.27 -9.44 -5.56
C PRO A 820 26.92 -10.64 -6.26
N ILE A 821 28.20 -10.55 -6.60
CA ILE A 821 29.00 -11.64 -7.18
C ILE A 821 29.44 -12.61 -6.07
N LEU A 822 29.85 -12.08 -4.92
CA LEU A 822 30.30 -12.86 -3.78
C LEU A 822 29.16 -13.72 -3.22
N GLU A 823 27.93 -13.17 -3.10
CA GLU A 823 26.73 -13.91 -2.70
C GLU A 823 26.49 -15.17 -3.56
N GLN A 824 26.87 -15.12 -4.85
CA GLN A 824 26.64 -16.20 -5.81
C GLN A 824 27.77 -17.21 -5.94
N LEU A 825 29.01 -16.81 -5.65
CA LEU A 825 30.21 -17.64 -5.90
C LEU A 825 30.83 -18.19 -4.62
N CYS A 826 30.77 -17.48 -3.50
CA CYS A 826 31.51 -17.84 -2.28
C CYS A 826 31.04 -19.15 -1.64
N GLN A 827 29.82 -19.60 -1.96
CA GLN A 827 29.30 -20.88 -1.48
C GLN A 827 29.93 -22.09 -2.19
N GLU A 828 30.57 -21.88 -3.33
CA GLU A 828 31.12 -22.95 -4.17
C GLU A 828 32.64 -22.82 -4.39
N PHE A 829 33.14 -21.58 -4.42
CA PHE A 829 34.53 -21.28 -4.75
C PHE A 829 35.15 -20.37 -3.70
N ARG A 830 36.46 -20.56 -3.47
CA ARG A 830 37.29 -19.54 -2.85
C ARG A 830 37.45 -18.39 -3.83
N VAL A 831 37.06 -17.18 -3.43
CA VAL A 831 37.14 -15.98 -4.27
C VAL A 831 38.12 -14.99 -3.63
N ILE A 832 39.02 -14.43 -4.42
CA ILE A 832 40.00 -13.43 -3.99
C ILE A 832 39.74 -12.14 -4.77
N THR A 833 39.51 -11.06 -4.02
CA THR A 833 39.45 -9.69 -4.55
C THR A 833 40.66 -8.90 -4.06
N VAL A 834 41.18 -8.00 -4.90
CA VAL A 834 42.47 -7.34 -4.66
C VAL A 834 42.30 -5.82 -4.64
N ASP A 835 42.87 -5.17 -3.62
CA ASP A 835 43.07 -3.73 -3.61
C ASP A 835 44.36 -3.40 -4.38
N CYS A 836 44.25 -2.72 -5.51
CA CYS A 836 45.41 -2.23 -6.27
C CYS A 836 46.22 -1.24 -5.41
N ARG A 837 47.54 -1.11 -5.66
CA ARG A 837 48.34 -0.04 -5.02
C ARG A 837 47.67 1.32 -5.20
N GLY A 838 47.71 2.14 -4.17
CA GLY A 838 47.10 3.47 -4.17
C GLY A 838 45.58 3.47 -4.13
N ALA A 839 44.96 2.33 -3.80
CA ALA A 839 43.52 2.20 -3.68
C ALA A 839 43.14 1.24 -2.54
N GLY A 840 41.91 1.37 -2.03
CA GLY A 840 41.44 0.61 -0.88
C GLY A 840 42.37 0.76 0.32
N ARG A 841 42.81 -0.37 0.90
CA ARG A 841 43.73 -0.40 2.05
C ARG A 841 45.19 -0.71 1.66
N SER A 842 45.48 -0.83 0.37
CA SER A 842 46.85 -1.02 -0.14
C SER A 842 47.65 0.27 -0.09
N ASP A 843 48.96 0.14 0.11
CA ASP A 843 49.87 1.28 0.17
C ASP A 843 49.87 2.09 -1.14
N PRO A 844 50.20 3.40 -1.08
CA PRO A 844 50.26 4.28 -2.24
C PRO A 844 51.13 3.74 -3.38
N LEU A 845 50.73 4.04 -4.62
CA LEU A 845 51.57 3.79 -5.79
C LEU A 845 52.47 5.01 -6.09
N VAL A 846 53.60 4.75 -6.75
CA VAL A 846 54.50 5.78 -7.28
C VAL A 846 54.52 5.64 -8.80
N ARG A 847 54.27 6.73 -9.52
CA ARG A 847 54.32 6.75 -10.99
C ARG A 847 55.77 6.87 -11.50
N PRO A 848 56.15 6.17 -12.58
CA PRO A 848 55.29 5.32 -13.43
C PRO A 848 55.00 3.95 -12.80
N TYR A 849 53.75 3.50 -12.91
CA TYR A 849 53.29 2.19 -12.44
C TYR A 849 52.75 1.39 -13.62
N SER A 850 53.54 0.42 -14.11
CA SER A 850 53.22 -0.35 -15.32
C SER A 850 52.40 -1.61 -15.02
N ILE A 851 51.75 -2.16 -16.04
CA ILE A 851 51.09 -3.46 -16.00
C ILE A 851 52.04 -4.55 -15.54
N LEU A 852 53.31 -4.52 -15.94
CA LEU A 852 54.27 -5.53 -15.48
C LEU A 852 54.56 -5.41 -13.98
N GLN A 853 54.60 -4.20 -13.43
CA GLN A 853 54.69 -4.02 -11.98
C GLN A 853 53.41 -4.50 -11.30
N HIS A 854 52.23 -4.19 -11.83
CA HIS A 854 50.98 -4.66 -11.28
C HIS A 854 50.85 -6.19 -11.35
N MET A 855 51.39 -6.83 -12.39
CA MET A 855 51.37 -8.29 -12.57
C MET A 855 52.20 -8.97 -11.49
N GLU A 856 53.34 -8.40 -11.16
CA GLU A 856 54.21 -8.90 -10.09
C GLU A 856 53.63 -8.64 -8.68
N ASP A 857 52.81 -7.61 -8.50
CA ASP A 857 52.04 -7.41 -7.25
C ASP A 857 50.99 -8.50 -7.10
N LEU A 858 50.25 -8.76 -8.18
CA LEU A 858 49.28 -9.84 -8.23
C LEU A 858 49.96 -11.21 -8.02
N ARG A 859 51.14 -11.44 -8.57
CA ARG A 859 51.94 -12.65 -8.31
C ARG A 859 52.24 -12.80 -6.82
N ALA A 860 52.69 -11.74 -6.16
CA ALA A 860 52.98 -11.76 -4.73
C ALA A 860 51.72 -12.10 -3.92
N ILE A 861 50.57 -11.54 -4.29
CA ILE A 861 49.27 -11.85 -3.65
C ILE A 861 48.86 -13.31 -3.87
N ILE A 862 48.95 -13.84 -5.10
CA ILE A 862 48.58 -15.23 -5.39
C ILE A 862 49.46 -16.22 -4.62
N GLN A 863 50.74 -15.90 -4.47
CA GLN A 863 51.70 -16.69 -3.69
C GLN A 863 51.40 -16.62 -2.19
N GLU A 864 51.19 -15.42 -1.64
CA GLU A 864 50.84 -15.23 -0.23
C GLU A 864 49.53 -15.94 0.13
N ALA A 865 48.53 -15.85 -0.76
CA ALA A 865 47.26 -16.55 -0.60
C ALA A 865 47.37 -18.06 -0.82
N ALA A 866 48.49 -18.60 -1.30
CA ALA A 866 48.60 -20.00 -1.71
C ALA A 866 47.42 -20.45 -2.62
N ALA A 867 47.09 -19.63 -3.62
CA ALA A 867 45.89 -19.80 -4.43
C ALA A 867 46.15 -20.47 -5.80
N ALA A 868 47.42 -20.69 -6.15
CA ALA A 868 47.80 -21.28 -7.44
C ALA A 868 47.48 -22.79 -7.53
N PRO A 869 47.03 -23.29 -8.70
CA PRO A 869 46.70 -22.54 -9.92
C PRO A 869 45.33 -21.86 -9.82
N ILE A 870 45.25 -20.58 -10.19
CA ILE A 870 44.02 -19.78 -10.11
C ILE A 870 43.16 -19.90 -11.38
N VAL A 871 41.85 -19.63 -11.22
CA VAL A 871 41.00 -19.14 -12.31
C VAL A 871 41.08 -17.61 -12.28
N GLY A 872 41.83 -17.03 -13.21
CA GLY A 872 41.93 -15.58 -13.33
C GLY A 872 40.74 -15.01 -14.10
N VAL A 873 40.14 -13.95 -13.57
CA VAL A 873 39.10 -13.16 -14.26
C VAL A 873 39.61 -11.74 -14.45
N GLY A 874 40.09 -11.44 -15.65
CA GLY A 874 40.59 -10.12 -16.02
C GLY A 874 39.48 -9.26 -16.62
N VAL A 875 39.38 -8.01 -16.19
CA VAL A 875 38.45 -7.02 -16.76
C VAL A 875 39.23 -5.87 -17.37
N SER A 876 38.92 -5.51 -18.61
CA SER A 876 39.56 -4.39 -19.32
C SER A 876 41.09 -4.51 -19.29
N ARG A 877 41.83 -3.49 -18.83
CA ARG A 877 43.30 -3.59 -18.65
C ARG A 877 43.73 -4.74 -17.73
N GLY A 878 42.87 -5.21 -16.82
CA GLY A 878 43.10 -6.39 -16.01
C GLY A 878 43.19 -7.69 -16.84
N SER A 879 42.56 -7.74 -18.01
CA SER A 879 42.73 -8.84 -18.96
C SER A 879 44.13 -8.86 -19.56
N ASN A 880 44.69 -7.69 -19.91
CA ASN A 880 46.07 -7.60 -20.40
C ASN A 880 47.06 -8.07 -19.32
N LEU A 881 46.82 -7.68 -18.06
CA LEU A 881 47.57 -8.13 -16.90
C LEU A 881 47.55 -9.66 -16.75
N LEU A 882 46.37 -10.26 -16.85
CA LEU A 882 46.18 -11.70 -16.70
C LEU A 882 46.86 -12.50 -17.82
N ILE A 883 46.82 -12.00 -19.07
CA ILE A 883 47.53 -12.64 -20.18
C ILE A 883 49.05 -12.56 -19.99
N GLN A 884 49.57 -11.43 -19.51
CA GLN A 884 50.99 -11.30 -19.15
C GLN A 884 51.38 -12.28 -18.02
N LEU A 885 50.54 -12.39 -16.98
CA LEU A 885 50.74 -13.33 -15.87
C LEU A 885 50.77 -14.78 -16.37
N ALA A 886 49.79 -15.17 -17.19
CA ALA A 886 49.70 -16.52 -17.73
C ALA A 886 50.82 -16.85 -18.72
N HIS A 887 51.35 -15.85 -19.43
CA HIS A 887 52.51 -16.03 -20.30
C HIS A 887 53.79 -16.27 -19.49
N LYS A 888 54.06 -15.42 -18.49
CA LYS A 888 55.33 -15.40 -17.74
C LYS A 888 55.39 -16.40 -16.58
N HIS A 889 54.27 -16.63 -15.90
CA HIS A 889 54.13 -17.43 -14.68
C HIS A 889 53.03 -18.48 -14.86
N ARG A 890 53.24 -19.38 -15.84
CA ARG A 890 52.26 -20.40 -16.28
C ARG A 890 51.81 -21.32 -15.15
N GLU A 891 52.67 -21.57 -14.18
CA GLU A 891 52.39 -22.40 -13.01
C GLU A 891 51.32 -21.81 -12.08
N LEU A 892 51.07 -20.51 -12.17
CA LEU A 892 50.12 -19.83 -11.30
C LEU A 892 48.69 -19.82 -11.83
N VAL A 893 48.49 -20.07 -13.13
CA VAL A 893 47.19 -19.88 -13.80
C VAL A 893 46.69 -21.19 -14.37
N GLY A 894 45.50 -21.64 -13.94
CA GLY A 894 44.86 -22.85 -14.44
C GLY A 894 43.84 -22.59 -15.55
N LYS A 895 43.08 -21.48 -15.46
CA LYS A 895 42.12 -21.02 -16.48
C LYS A 895 42.06 -19.50 -16.50
N ILE A 896 41.64 -18.95 -17.65
CA ILE A 896 41.53 -17.51 -17.86
C ILE A 896 40.15 -17.16 -18.39
N MET A 897 39.51 -16.15 -17.79
CA MET A 897 38.41 -15.41 -18.39
C MET A 897 38.84 -13.97 -18.59
N THR A 898 38.67 -13.44 -19.79
CA THR A 898 38.94 -12.02 -20.09
C THR A 898 37.65 -11.32 -20.46
N VAL A 899 37.44 -10.09 -19.98
CA VAL A 899 36.25 -9.29 -20.26
C VAL A 899 36.66 -7.95 -20.88
N GLY A 900 36.14 -7.61 -22.06
CA GLY A 900 36.33 -6.27 -22.64
C GLY A 900 37.79 -5.90 -22.91
N THR A 901 38.60 -6.83 -23.42
CA THR A 901 40.07 -6.67 -23.46
C THR A 901 40.53 -5.72 -24.57
N PRO A 902 41.19 -4.59 -24.23
CA PRO A 902 41.75 -3.70 -25.24
C PRO A 902 43.04 -4.27 -25.86
N LEU A 903 43.24 -4.01 -27.16
CA LEU A 903 44.48 -4.30 -27.89
C LEU A 903 45.29 -3.03 -28.14
N ILE A 904 46.57 -3.18 -28.48
CA ILE A 904 47.45 -2.09 -28.92
C ILE A 904 47.55 -2.13 -30.46
N GLY A 905 47.42 -0.97 -31.09
CA GLY A 905 47.54 -0.77 -32.53
C GLY A 905 49.00 -0.68 -32.98
N ALA A 906 49.23 -0.72 -34.29
CA ALA A 906 50.58 -0.63 -34.87
C ALA A 906 51.29 0.70 -34.57
N ASP A 907 50.55 1.74 -34.18
CA ASP A 907 51.04 3.04 -33.73
C ASP A 907 51.44 3.07 -32.24
N GLY A 908 51.35 1.93 -31.55
CA GLY A 908 51.66 1.80 -30.13
C GLY A 908 50.58 2.34 -29.20
N ARG A 909 49.38 2.67 -29.71
CA ARG A 909 48.27 3.22 -28.91
C ARG A 909 47.17 2.18 -28.69
N PRO A 910 46.41 2.25 -27.58
CA PRO A 910 45.23 1.42 -27.39
C PRO A 910 44.19 1.60 -28.50
N VAL A 911 43.72 0.50 -29.08
CA VAL A 911 42.61 0.46 -30.05
C VAL A 911 41.29 0.58 -29.28
N LEU A 912 40.93 1.80 -28.93
CA LEU A 912 39.67 2.17 -28.27
C LEU A 912 38.78 2.97 -29.22
N ASN A 913 37.55 3.24 -28.81
CA ASN A 913 36.64 4.11 -29.54
C ASN A 913 37.30 5.47 -29.89
N PRO A 914 37.32 5.86 -31.18
CA PRO A 914 37.98 7.09 -31.64
C PRO A 914 37.44 8.36 -30.98
N ASP A 915 36.13 8.46 -30.77
CA ASP A 915 35.49 9.61 -30.15
C ASP A 915 35.90 9.73 -28.68
N TYR A 916 35.90 8.59 -27.95
CA TYR A 916 36.41 8.54 -26.59
C TYR A 916 37.87 8.99 -26.52
N MET A 917 38.71 8.50 -27.43
CA MET A 917 40.14 8.85 -27.48
C MET A 917 40.34 10.35 -27.74
N ALA A 918 39.60 10.93 -28.68
CA ALA A 918 39.66 12.36 -28.99
C ALA A 918 39.24 13.23 -27.79
N LEU A 919 38.11 12.90 -27.15
CA LEU A 919 37.61 13.60 -25.97
C LEU A 919 38.57 13.47 -24.79
N ARG A 920 39.16 12.28 -24.59
CA ARG A 920 40.14 12.02 -23.53
C ARG A 920 41.42 12.83 -23.74
N GLU A 921 41.99 12.83 -24.95
CA GLU A 921 43.20 13.58 -25.26
C GLU A 921 42.99 15.10 -25.15
N ASP A 922 41.80 15.60 -25.49
CA ASP A 922 41.40 16.98 -25.31
C ASP A 922 41.29 17.36 -23.83
N ALA A 923 40.55 16.58 -23.02
CA ALA A 923 40.45 16.75 -21.58
C ALA A 923 41.84 16.70 -20.90
N TYR A 924 42.69 15.74 -21.28
CA TYR A 924 44.05 15.62 -20.76
C TYR A 924 44.92 16.84 -21.12
N ARG A 925 44.84 17.35 -22.36
CA ARG A 925 45.62 18.53 -22.81
C ARG A 925 45.18 19.84 -22.16
N ARG A 926 43.90 20.00 -21.83
CA ARG A 926 43.38 21.18 -21.12
C ARG A 926 43.81 21.26 -19.65
N GLY A 927 44.64 20.32 -19.18
CA GLY A 927 44.92 20.16 -17.74
C GLY A 927 43.67 19.72 -16.98
N GLY A 928 42.77 18.99 -17.65
CA GLY A 928 41.41 18.69 -17.19
C GLY A 928 41.36 18.19 -15.75
N ALA A 929 40.36 18.66 -15.02
CA ALA A 929 40.08 18.12 -13.70
C ALA A 929 39.94 16.60 -13.82
N VAL A 930 40.64 15.85 -12.97
CA VAL A 930 40.63 14.38 -12.98
C VAL A 930 39.20 13.82 -12.98
N GLU A 931 38.27 14.53 -12.32
CA GLU A 931 36.85 14.22 -12.35
C GLU A 931 36.25 14.19 -13.78
N GLU A 932 36.62 15.11 -14.67
CA GLU A 932 36.16 15.14 -16.07
C GLU A 932 36.59 13.88 -16.82
N LEU A 933 37.85 13.45 -16.64
CA LEU A 933 38.38 12.22 -17.24
C LEU A 933 37.67 10.98 -16.72
N VAL A 934 37.40 10.92 -15.41
CA VAL A 934 36.69 9.81 -14.77
C VAL A 934 35.24 9.75 -15.24
N ARG A 935 34.56 10.90 -15.30
CA ARG A 935 33.16 11.01 -15.74
C ARG A 935 33.02 10.64 -17.21
N LEU A 936 33.98 11.04 -18.05
CA LEU A 936 34.07 10.61 -19.45
C LEU A 936 34.28 9.09 -19.53
N HIS A 937 35.26 8.54 -18.82
CA HIS A 937 35.58 7.11 -18.88
C HIS A 937 34.41 6.22 -18.44
N THR A 938 33.81 6.52 -17.29
CA THR A 938 32.68 5.76 -16.74
C THR A 938 31.46 5.76 -17.65
N ARG A 939 31.25 6.81 -18.45
CA ARG A 939 30.20 6.85 -19.49
C ARG A 939 30.39 5.82 -20.61
N TYR A 940 31.64 5.52 -20.97
CA TYR A 940 31.92 4.52 -22.00
C TYR A 940 32.04 3.11 -21.42
N VAL A 941 32.37 2.97 -20.13
CA VAL A 941 32.36 1.67 -19.43
C VAL A 941 30.93 1.16 -19.23
N PHE A 942 30.03 2.04 -18.81
CA PHE A 942 28.61 1.76 -18.61
C PHE A 942 27.83 2.52 -19.69
N SER A 943 27.86 1.97 -20.90
CA SER A 943 27.35 2.60 -22.13
C SER A 943 25.96 2.11 -22.52
N GLU A 944 25.56 0.95 -22.01
CA GLU A 944 24.22 0.42 -22.15
C GLU A 944 23.19 1.31 -21.44
N PRO A 945 21.91 1.28 -21.85
CA PRO A 945 20.85 1.97 -21.12
C PRO A 945 20.91 1.62 -19.64
N ASP A 946 20.22 2.42 -18.81
CA ASP A 946 19.78 1.90 -17.53
C ASP A 946 20.90 1.71 -16.47
N THR A 947 22.10 2.25 -16.75
CA THR A 947 23.32 2.18 -15.92
C THR A 947 23.80 3.52 -15.34
N ASP A 948 22.92 4.54 -15.34
CA ASP A 948 23.26 5.89 -14.89
C ASP A 948 23.80 5.94 -13.45
N GLU A 949 23.25 5.10 -12.56
CA GLU A 949 23.69 5.03 -11.18
C GLU A 949 25.00 4.25 -11.01
N LEU A 950 25.20 3.13 -11.71
CA LEU A 950 26.51 2.45 -11.77
C LEU A 950 27.60 3.42 -12.24
N ARG A 951 27.30 4.23 -13.26
CA ARG A 951 28.19 5.29 -13.73
C ARG A 951 28.47 6.33 -12.65
N ARG A 952 27.43 6.82 -11.96
CA ARG A 952 27.58 7.79 -10.85
C ARG A 952 28.44 7.22 -9.73
N MET A 953 28.13 6.01 -9.25
CA MET A 953 28.85 5.33 -8.17
C MET A 953 30.30 5.04 -8.55
N ALA A 954 30.55 4.54 -9.75
CA ALA A 954 31.90 4.31 -10.25
C ALA A 954 32.69 5.62 -10.34
N CYS A 955 32.05 6.70 -10.83
CA CYS A 955 32.66 8.02 -10.89
C CYS A 955 33.02 8.54 -9.49
N GLU A 956 32.08 8.51 -8.55
CA GLU A 956 32.29 8.95 -7.16
C GLU A 956 33.41 8.17 -6.48
N ARG A 957 33.45 6.84 -6.63
CA ARG A 957 34.48 5.98 -6.03
C ARG A 957 35.85 6.24 -6.61
N VAL A 958 35.98 6.28 -7.93
CA VAL A 958 37.27 6.55 -8.58
C VAL A 958 37.76 7.95 -8.24
N CYS A 959 36.87 8.95 -8.14
CA CYS A 959 37.24 10.31 -7.75
C CYS A 959 37.71 10.45 -6.28
N ARG A 960 37.47 9.45 -5.42
CA ARG A 960 38.01 9.42 -4.05
C ARG A 960 39.45 8.90 -3.98
N LEU A 961 39.96 8.33 -5.07
CA LEU A 961 41.34 7.82 -5.12
C LEU A 961 42.35 8.98 -5.21
N PRO A 962 43.60 8.76 -4.76
CA PRO A 962 44.69 9.70 -5.02
C PRO A 962 44.82 10.00 -6.51
N ILE A 963 45.11 11.25 -6.85
CA ILE A 963 45.27 11.74 -8.24
C ILE A 963 46.29 10.87 -9.00
N GLU A 964 47.42 10.53 -8.39
CA GLU A 964 48.44 9.69 -9.02
C GLU A 964 47.93 8.27 -9.35
N THR A 965 47.05 7.71 -8.52
CA THR A 965 46.40 6.43 -8.79
C THR A 965 45.54 6.52 -10.05
N ILE A 966 44.72 7.57 -10.14
CA ILE A 966 43.82 7.77 -11.27
C ILE A 966 44.62 8.02 -12.55
N LEU A 967 45.66 8.86 -12.49
CA LEU A 967 46.49 9.17 -13.67
C LEU A 967 47.28 7.97 -14.17
N SER A 968 47.74 7.05 -13.30
CA SER A 968 48.40 5.81 -13.75
C SER A 968 47.51 4.93 -14.64
N PHE A 969 46.18 5.05 -14.51
CA PHE A 969 45.26 4.34 -15.38
C PHE A 969 45.30 4.85 -16.84
N PHE A 970 45.73 6.10 -17.05
CA PHE A 970 45.79 6.74 -18.36
C PHE A 970 47.19 6.84 -18.95
N ASP A 971 48.23 6.45 -18.20
CA ASP A 971 49.62 6.47 -18.66
C ASP A 971 49.84 5.51 -19.85
N PRO A 972 50.67 5.89 -20.83
CA PRO A 972 51.14 4.97 -21.86
C PRO A 972 51.93 3.82 -21.24
N ASP A 973 51.58 2.59 -21.62
CA ASP A 973 52.16 1.38 -21.04
C ASP A 973 52.43 0.33 -22.13
N PRO A 974 53.70 0.11 -22.51
CA PRO A 974 54.06 -0.92 -23.49
C PRO A 974 53.65 -2.34 -23.08
N GLY A 975 53.48 -2.61 -21.77
CA GLY A 975 53.05 -3.91 -21.26
C GLY A 975 51.61 -4.28 -21.64
N MET A 976 50.83 -3.32 -22.15
CA MET A 976 49.49 -3.55 -22.69
C MET A 976 49.48 -4.36 -23.99
N ASP A 977 50.58 -4.38 -24.75
CA ASP A 977 50.64 -5.12 -26.01
C ASP A 977 50.75 -6.63 -25.75
N ILE A 978 49.61 -7.30 -25.84
CA ILE A 978 49.45 -8.73 -25.61
C ILE A 978 49.39 -9.54 -26.91
N ALA A 979 49.26 -8.90 -28.08
CA ALA A 979 49.05 -9.60 -29.35
C ALA A 979 50.17 -10.62 -29.66
N PRO A 980 51.46 -10.34 -29.40
CA PRO A 980 52.55 -11.31 -29.59
C PRO A 980 52.49 -12.51 -28.63
N LEU A 981 51.73 -12.41 -27.54
CA LEU A 981 51.71 -13.40 -26.46
C LEU A 981 50.57 -14.42 -26.60
N LEU A 982 49.52 -14.10 -27.37
CA LEU A 982 48.26 -14.86 -27.43
C LEU A 982 48.48 -16.33 -27.81
N GLU A 983 49.31 -16.60 -28.82
CA GLU A 983 49.58 -17.96 -29.30
C GLU A 983 50.37 -18.80 -28.29
N SER A 984 51.00 -18.16 -27.30
CA SER A 984 51.76 -18.84 -26.25
C SER A 984 50.89 -19.31 -25.08
N ILE A 985 49.64 -18.84 -24.99
CA ILE A 985 48.70 -19.15 -23.90
C ILE A 985 48.17 -20.57 -24.10
N ALA A 986 48.44 -21.43 -23.12
CA ALA A 986 48.17 -22.87 -23.18
C ALA A 986 47.11 -23.36 -22.17
N VAL A 987 46.41 -22.42 -21.51
CA VAL A 987 45.37 -22.72 -20.52
C VAL A 987 43.98 -22.52 -21.13
N PRO A 988 42.94 -23.26 -20.67
CA PRO A 988 41.57 -23.02 -21.10
C PRO A 988 41.20 -21.55 -20.93
N THR A 989 40.70 -20.95 -22.00
CA THR A 989 40.46 -19.50 -22.07
C THR A 989 39.05 -19.20 -22.55
N LEU A 990 38.34 -18.35 -21.81
CA LEU A 990 37.07 -17.76 -22.18
C LEU A 990 37.24 -16.26 -22.43
N VAL A 991 36.98 -15.82 -23.64
CA VAL A 991 36.91 -14.41 -24.01
C VAL A 991 35.45 -13.97 -23.93
N ALA A 992 35.14 -13.04 -23.04
CA ALA A 992 33.83 -12.48 -22.83
C ALA A 992 33.78 -11.02 -23.28
N HIS A 993 32.68 -10.59 -23.90
CA HIS A 993 32.51 -9.22 -24.38
C HIS A 993 31.05 -8.79 -24.37
N GLY A 994 30.75 -7.53 -24.10
CA GLY A 994 29.40 -6.97 -24.26
C GLY A 994 29.18 -6.46 -25.68
N ARG A 995 28.05 -6.81 -26.33
CA ARG A 995 27.80 -6.42 -27.73
C ARG A 995 27.68 -4.91 -27.93
N GLU A 996 27.25 -4.19 -26.90
CA GLU A 996 27.04 -2.74 -26.91
C GLU A 996 28.20 -1.98 -26.26
N ASP A 997 29.37 -2.61 -26.13
CA ASP A 997 30.58 -1.98 -25.61
C ASP A 997 31.00 -0.82 -26.52
N GLN A 998 30.83 0.40 -26.02
CA GLN A 998 31.22 1.61 -26.73
C GLN A 998 32.69 2.00 -26.49
N LEU A 999 33.41 1.34 -25.58
CA LEU A 999 34.81 1.62 -25.28
C LEU A 999 35.75 0.76 -26.11
N VAL A 1000 35.52 -0.56 -26.14
CA VAL A 1000 36.33 -1.56 -26.84
C VAL A 1000 35.48 -2.31 -27.87
N THR A 1001 35.99 -2.48 -29.07
CA THR A 1001 35.25 -3.12 -30.16
C THR A 1001 35.19 -4.64 -30.00
N CYS A 1002 34.07 -5.26 -30.39
CA CYS A 1002 33.91 -6.73 -30.43
C CYS A 1002 35.02 -7.41 -31.25
N ALA A 1003 35.50 -6.77 -32.31
CA ALA A 1003 36.58 -7.26 -33.16
C ALA A 1003 37.88 -7.53 -32.39
N ALA A 1004 38.15 -6.78 -31.32
CA ALA A 1004 39.32 -7.03 -30.47
C ALA A 1004 39.21 -8.39 -29.75
N SER A 1005 38.04 -8.68 -29.17
CA SER A 1005 37.77 -9.96 -28.50
C SER A 1005 37.70 -11.14 -29.48
N GLU A 1006 37.13 -10.94 -30.67
CA GLU A 1006 37.17 -11.94 -31.76
C GLU A 1006 38.61 -12.26 -32.19
N PHE A 1007 39.46 -11.25 -32.34
CA PHE A 1007 40.88 -11.43 -32.64
C PHE A 1007 41.58 -12.24 -31.54
N ILE A 1008 41.38 -11.89 -30.26
CA ILE A 1008 41.97 -12.60 -29.13
C ILE A 1008 41.54 -14.07 -29.12
N ALA A 1009 40.23 -14.33 -29.25
CA ALA A 1009 39.69 -15.68 -29.28
C ALA A 1009 40.25 -16.51 -30.44
N SER A 1010 40.49 -15.89 -31.61
CA SER A 1010 41.05 -16.59 -32.78
C SER A 1010 42.53 -16.98 -32.64
N ARG A 1011 43.28 -16.30 -31.75
CA ARG A 1011 44.74 -16.46 -31.60
C ARG A 1011 45.13 -17.39 -30.46
N ILE A 1012 44.28 -17.50 -29.44
CA ILE A 1012 44.51 -18.43 -28.34
C ILE A 1012 43.92 -19.79 -28.72
N SER A 1013 44.76 -20.83 -28.71
CA SER A 1013 44.33 -22.18 -29.09
C SER A 1013 43.21 -22.70 -28.18
N GLY A 1014 42.07 -23.08 -28.77
CA GLY A 1014 40.93 -23.63 -28.03
C GLY A 1014 40.15 -22.61 -27.19
N ALA A 1015 40.40 -21.30 -27.35
CA ALA A 1015 39.63 -20.28 -26.67
C ALA A 1015 38.18 -20.23 -27.16
N GLN A 1016 37.27 -19.88 -26.25
CA GLN A 1016 35.85 -19.68 -26.52
C GLN A 1016 35.50 -18.20 -26.46
N LEU A 1017 34.52 -17.79 -27.24
CA LEU A 1017 33.99 -16.42 -27.24
C LEU A 1017 32.54 -16.43 -26.72
N TYR A 1018 32.24 -15.62 -25.71
CA TYR A 1018 30.89 -15.40 -25.19
C TYR A 1018 30.52 -13.92 -25.31
N MET A 1019 29.37 -13.65 -25.93
CA MET A 1019 28.86 -12.30 -26.13
C MET A 1019 27.65 -12.06 -25.22
N PHE A 1020 27.71 -11.01 -24.40
CA PHE A 1020 26.58 -10.54 -23.61
C PHE A 1020 25.73 -9.59 -24.46
N ASP A 1021 24.53 -10.03 -24.83
CA ASP A 1021 23.59 -9.25 -25.65
C ASP A 1021 23.04 -8.05 -24.87
N GLY A 1022 23.03 -6.86 -25.47
CA GLY A 1022 22.51 -5.64 -24.84
C GLY A 1022 23.36 -5.08 -23.69
N LYS A 1023 24.59 -5.54 -23.51
CA LYS A 1023 25.51 -5.10 -22.43
C LYS A 1023 26.74 -4.38 -22.97
N GLY A 1024 27.25 -3.44 -22.17
CA GLY A 1024 28.41 -2.61 -22.51
C GLY A 1024 29.73 -3.22 -22.06
N HIS A 1025 30.70 -2.38 -21.72
CA HIS A 1025 32.09 -2.80 -21.46
C HIS A 1025 32.25 -3.74 -20.26
N ASN A 1026 31.40 -3.62 -19.25
CA ASN A 1026 31.56 -4.34 -17.99
C ASN A 1026 30.30 -5.13 -17.58
N PRO A 1027 29.98 -6.23 -18.30
CA PRO A 1027 28.81 -7.07 -18.02
C PRO A 1027 28.88 -7.78 -16.65
N MET A 1028 30.05 -7.80 -16.01
CA MET A 1028 30.21 -8.33 -14.65
C MET A 1028 29.27 -7.65 -13.64
N PHE A 1029 29.00 -6.35 -13.80
CA PHE A 1029 28.14 -5.60 -12.89
C PHE A 1029 26.76 -5.30 -13.46
N SER A 1030 26.64 -5.14 -14.79
CA SER A 1030 25.35 -4.88 -15.45
C SER A 1030 24.56 -6.14 -15.83
N ALA A 1031 25.18 -7.32 -15.73
CA ALA A 1031 24.59 -8.64 -16.00
C ALA A 1031 25.08 -9.71 -15.02
N THR A 1032 25.19 -9.36 -13.72
CA THR A 1032 25.82 -10.17 -12.68
C THR A 1032 25.38 -11.64 -12.65
N ASP A 1033 24.08 -11.93 -12.73
CA ASP A 1033 23.56 -13.30 -12.69
C ASP A 1033 24.04 -14.15 -13.87
N GLU A 1034 23.92 -13.58 -15.08
CA GLU A 1034 24.37 -14.23 -16.31
C GLU A 1034 25.90 -14.41 -16.28
N PHE A 1035 26.62 -13.37 -15.85
CA PHE A 1035 28.07 -13.42 -15.71
C PHE A 1035 28.51 -14.54 -14.77
N CYS A 1036 27.89 -14.65 -13.59
CA CYS A 1036 28.19 -15.69 -12.61
C CYS A 1036 27.83 -17.09 -13.14
N GLU A 1037 26.72 -17.25 -13.88
CA GLU A 1037 26.37 -18.53 -14.49
C GLU A 1037 27.40 -18.98 -15.53
N VAL A 1038 27.77 -18.08 -16.44
CA VAL A 1038 28.78 -18.34 -17.48
C VAL A 1038 30.12 -18.69 -16.86
N LEU A 1039 30.57 -17.94 -15.85
CA LEU A 1039 31.80 -18.21 -15.12
C LEU A 1039 31.74 -19.57 -14.41
N ARG A 1040 30.65 -19.89 -13.70
CA ARG A 1040 30.47 -21.19 -13.04
C ARG A 1040 30.56 -22.34 -14.04
N ASN A 1041 29.90 -22.23 -15.19
CA ASN A 1041 29.96 -23.29 -16.19
C ASN A 1041 31.37 -23.44 -16.76
N PHE A 1042 32.04 -22.34 -17.08
CA PHE A 1042 33.41 -22.36 -17.57
C PHE A 1042 34.39 -23.00 -16.58
N ILE A 1043 34.24 -22.71 -15.28
CA ILE A 1043 35.06 -23.33 -14.24
C ILE A 1043 34.81 -24.84 -14.17
N ARG A 1044 33.56 -25.29 -14.25
CA ARG A 1044 33.20 -26.72 -14.09
C ARG A 1044 33.46 -27.57 -15.34
N THR A 1045 33.02 -27.11 -16.49
CA THR A 1045 33.01 -27.91 -17.74
C THR A 1045 34.09 -27.48 -18.72
N GLY A 1046 34.68 -26.31 -18.52
CA GLY A 1046 35.54 -25.67 -19.52
C GLY A 1046 34.75 -25.08 -20.68
N ARG A 1047 33.41 -25.00 -20.63
CA ARG A 1047 32.57 -24.46 -21.71
C ARG A 1047 31.81 -23.20 -21.32
N ALA A 1048 31.50 -22.37 -22.31
CA ALA A 1048 30.74 -21.12 -22.20
C ALA A 1048 29.24 -21.28 -22.54
N GLU A 1049 28.60 -22.36 -22.08
CA GLU A 1049 27.16 -22.60 -22.35
C GLU A 1049 26.29 -22.13 -21.16
N ARG A 1050 25.02 -21.77 -21.40
CA ARG A 1050 24.04 -21.61 -20.31
C ARG A 1050 23.55 -22.99 -19.88
N THR A 1051 23.42 -23.23 -18.58
CA THR A 1051 22.61 -24.35 -18.12
C THR A 1051 21.16 -23.97 -18.32
N PHE A 1052 20.51 -24.46 -19.37
CA PHE A 1052 19.06 -24.38 -19.48
C PHE A 1052 18.44 -25.06 -18.25
N ARG A 1053 18.13 -24.28 -17.20
CA ARG A 1053 17.15 -24.69 -16.21
C ARG A 1053 15.85 -24.74 -16.98
N GLY A 1054 15.47 -25.94 -17.42
CA GLY A 1054 14.17 -26.18 -18.00
C GLY A 1054 13.13 -25.51 -17.13
N SER A 1055 12.33 -24.65 -17.75
CA SER A 1055 10.96 -24.39 -17.32
C SER A 1055 10.40 -25.72 -16.80
N ARG A 1056 10.17 -25.80 -15.49
CA ARG A 1056 9.18 -26.75 -14.99
C ARG A 1056 7.88 -26.24 -15.57
N ALA A 1057 7.49 -26.81 -16.71
CA ALA A 1057 6.12 -26.82 -17.14
C ALA A 1057 5.33 -27.56 -16.05
N ALA A 1058 4.65 -26.79 -15.20
CA ALA A 1058 3.42 -27.11 -14.47
C ALA A 1058 3.01 -25.91 -13.62
#